data_AF-A0A4U0RIF9-F1
#
_entry.id   AF-A0A4U0RIF9-F1
#
_cell.length_a   1.000
_cell.length_b   1.000
_cell.length_c   1.000
_cell.angle_alpha   90.00
_cell.angle_beta   90.00
_cell.angle_gamma   90.00
#
_symmetry.space_group_name_H-M   'P 1'
#
loop_
_entity.id
_entity.type
_entity.pdbx_description
1 polymer ?
#
loop_
_entity_poly.entity_id
_entity_poly.type
_entity_poly.pdbx_seq_one_letter_code
_entity_poly.pdbx_strand_id
1 'polypeptide(L)'
;MEAVRSPRSSRRTPACPSFFVSSRKGSFPLSPATVMPTNARLGTLPSAPGQAWPLAGPHKRSWFSRPARPSAWPAPLGGGNARTPLCRHCVLEFRSSDLSREEFIATYRRPKRIRTPWGEERDPCCIERDGARCTRPANSLELCRTHYSSWNRRSDPEMPLEQWLATSTLRPFDARPTCIVRGCSSQRSVTVLCKPHNETWTRDKRAGRTTASAEVWAERAAPFQRTNQFSLLILEEPARWEVLYGLQQRDARGGVIEPTATRHLVRGLVGVKSMLAADPDTLVAQLRSKGNNPIAHFREILRAIRVASLEFRGVKPTEPDVWDLATVGLRSKTRSGRREQSATVDLTAVRQTWIREALKEWVRSTSPSSGDFNRTLRACLTASDALHARPGGGHKPAELRFLDMQAIFTAMCDLRRKDGQLISRNTRKSTYGAFLGLLDFGRTAGLLDEMSASFGRHQSLVIPSEEAVEDSAGKAIPEPVIAQLDAHLASIGTGFPYGDLSLEDIRRMMTTVYMVLRDTGRRPTEVASLRRKCLSTNDDGDILTWDNHKKRRYGRQLPIAGETAQAIRTWQAWRDSIPAPSSSSEYLFPSITPRSGFRHMDPGALATGLRLWVQSIPELLSDQLDTEGNRLPFERSLVFPYAFRHSYAQRHADAGIPIDVLKELMDHRQITTTMTYYQNPRELHQTGENPQVTRSERGPTGSPSSYNLAA
;
A
#
# COMPACT_ATOMS: atom_id res chain seq x y z
N MET A 1 45.06 43.51 4.98
CA MET A 1 44.63 44.35 3.84
C MET A 1 45.06 43.64 2.57
N GLU A 2 44.15 43.59 1.60
CA GLU A 2 44.27 43.28 0.15
C GLU A 2 45.66 42.88 -0.39
N ALA A 3 45.85 41.96 -1.33
CA ALA A 3 44.99 41.18 -2.22
C ALA A 3 45.95 40.25 -3.01
N VAL A 4 45.42 39.60 -4.05
CA VAL A 4 46.08 39.26 -5.34
C VAL A 4 46.10 37.77 -5.72
N ARG A 5 45.09 37.43 -6.53
CA ARG A 5 45.08 36.72 -7.82
C ARG A 5 45.83 35.40 -8.02
N SER A 6 45.01 34.43 -8.44
CA SER A 6 45.24 33.23 -9.28
C SER A 6 46.32 33.33 -10.37
N PRO A 7 46.90 32.19 -10.83
CA PRO A 7 46.46 31.66 -12.14
C PRO A 7 46.53 30.12 -12.33
N ARG A 8 46.08 29.72 -13.52
CA ARG A 8 45.83 28.38 -14.08
C ARG A 8 47.07 27.51 -14.39
N SER A 9 46.82 26.19 -14.40
CA SER A 9 47.10 25.20 -15.48
C SER A 9 48.16 24.10 -15.25
N SER A 10 47.77 22.91 -15.73
CA SER A 10 48.56 21.86 -16.42
C SER A 10 48.64 20.45 -15.78
N ARG A 11 48.03 19.50 -16.50
CA ARG A 11 48.39 18.10 -16.84
C ARG A 11 49.46 17.36 -16.01
N ARG A 12 49.13 16.13 -15.57
CA ARG A 12 49.69 14.84 -16.07
C ARG A 12 49.18 13.62 -15.27
N THR A 13 49.04 12.49 -15.98
CA THR A 13 48.80 11.09 -15.58
C THR A 13 49.96 10.47 -14.77
N PRO A 14 49.73 9.35 -14.05
CA PRO A 14 50.20 8.01 -14.50
C PRO A 14 49.16 6.88 -14.24
N ALA A 15 48.93 5.93 -15.16
CA ALA A 15 49.67 4.69 -15.51
C ALA A 15 49.35 3.47 -14.61
N CYS A 16 48.93 2.38 -15.29
CA CYS A 16 48.65 1.02 -14.79
C CYS A 16 49.90 0.31 -14.23
N PRO A 17 49.70 -0.89 -13.65
CA PRO A 17 50.54 -2.02 -13.98
C PRO A 17 49.74 -3.21 -14.54
N SER A 18 50.30 -3.81 -15.58
CA SER A 18 49.96 -5.07 -16.21
C SER A 18 50.85 -6.20 -15.65
N PHE A 19 50.34 -7.43 -15.56
CA PHE A 19 51.16 -8.64 -15.65
C PHE A 19 50.43 -9.72 -16.46
N PHE A 20 51.21 -10.39 -17.31
CA PHE A 20 50.83 -11.29 -18.41
C PHE A 20 50.91 -12.77 -17.96
N VAL A 21 49.95 -13.57 -18.46
CA VAL A 21 50.06 -14.90 -19.12
C VAL A 21 50.51 -16.17 -18.36
N SER A 22 49.67 -17.22 -18.43
CA SER A 22 50.09 -18.55 -18.91
C SER A 22 48.92 -19.36 -19.47
N SER A 23 49.09 -19.86 -20.69
CA SER A 23 48.21 -20.74 -21.45
C SER A 23 48.52 -22.22 -21.18
N ARG A 24 47.50 -23.10 -21.08
CA ARG A 24 47.64 -24.50 -21.48
C ARG A 24 46.39 -25.03 -22.19
N LYS A 25 46.66 -25.60 -23.37
CA LYS A 25 45.78 -26.41 -24.22
C LYS A 25 45.56 -27.78 -23.59
N GLY A 26 44.39 -28.38 -23.83
CA GLY A 26 44.10 -29.78 -23.56
C GLY A 26 42.85 -30.22 -24.32
N SER A 27 43.04 -31.16 -25.25
CA SER A 27 42.12 -31.66 -26.27
C SER A 27 41.23 -32.81 -25.75
N PHE A 28 39.99 -32.92 -26.26
CA PHE A 28 39.13 -34.09 -26.60
C PHE A 28 39.38 -35.50 -25.98
N PRO A 29 38.32 -36.34 -25.73
CA PRO A 29 37.48 -36.86 -26.82
C PRO A 29 35.99 -37.16 -26.53
N LEU A 30 35.33 -37.58 -27.61
CA LEU A 30 33.93 -37.94 -27.86
C LEU A 30 33.50 -39.31 -27.27
N SER A 31 32.24 -39.39 -26.83
CA SER A 31 31.25 -40.52 -26.90
C SER A 31 31.57 -41.88 -26.21
N PRO A 32 30.57 -42.72 -25.84
CA PRO A 32 29.34 -42.99 -26.61
C PRO A 32 28.00 -43.18 -25.85
N ALA A 33 26.97 -43.25 -26.69
CA ALA A 33 25.59 -43.68 -26.51
C ALA A 33 25.26 -44.64 -25.35
N THR A 34 24.11 -44.41 -24.72
CA THR A 34 23.31 -45.49 -24.11
C THR A 34 21.81 -45.19 -24.28
N VAL A 35 21.25 -45.84 -25.29
CA VAL A 35 20.00 -46.62 -25.31
C VAL A 35 18.82 -46.12 -24.45
N MET A 36 17.74 -45.75 -25.16
CA MET A 36 16.38 -45.62 -24.65
C MET A 36 15.79 -46.95 -24.14
N PRO A 37 14.76 -46.88 -23.30
CA PRO A 37 13.58 -47.71 -23.50
C PRO A 37 12.36 -46.84 -23.84
N THR A 38 11.88 -47.07 -25.05
CA THR A 38 10.51 -46.86 -25.51
C THR A 38 9.51 -47.59 -24.63
N ASN A 39 8.50 -46.89 -24.11
CA ASN A 39 7.06 -47.24 -24.15
C ASN A 39 6.28 -46.50 -23.06
N ALA A 40 5.38 -45.60 -23.46
CA ALA A 40 4.01 -45.55 -22.93
C ALA A 40 3.19 -44.46 -23.64
N ARG A 41 2.44 -44.91 -24.66
CA ARG A 41 1.05 -44.56 -24.98
C ARG A 41 0.66 -43.07 -24.91
N LEU A 42 0.57 -42.49 -26.10
CA LEU A 42 -0.36 -41.40 -26.43
C LEU A 42 -1.79 -41.81 -26.05
N GLY A 43 -2.26 -41.30 -24.90
CA GLY A 43 -3.66 -41.27 -24.53
C GLY A 43 -4.32 -40.05 -25.16
N THR A 44 -5.07 -40.30 -26.22
CA THR A 44 -6.10 -39.43 -26.79
C THR A 44 -7.06 -38.95 -25.69
N LEU A 45 -7.05 -37.65 -25.39
CA LEU A 45 -8.11 -37.03 -24.61
C LEU A 45 -9.29 -36.70 -25.54
N PRO A 46 -10.54 -37.04 -25.15
CA PRO A 46 -11.70 -36.89 -26.01
C PRO A 46 -12.10 -35.43 -26.15
N SER A 47 -12.43 -35.08 -27.39
CA SER A 47 -13.12 -33.86 -27.78
C SER A 47 -14.52 -33.85 -27.16
N ALA A 48 -14.74 -33.02 -26.15
CA ALA A 48 -16.08 -32.73 -25.65
C ALA A 48 -16.71 -31.58 -26.46
N PRO A 49 -18.00 -31.67 -26.81
CA PRO A 49 -18.64 -30.79 -27.78
C PRO A 49 -18.89 -29.39 -27.22
N GLY A 50 -18.82 -28.39 -28.09
CA GLY A 50 -19.08 -27.00 -27.78
C GLY A 50 -20.48 -26.79 -27.20
N GLN A 51 -20.54 -26.41 -25.93
CA GLN A 51 -21.68 -25.69 -25.39
C GLN A 51 -21.47 -24.19 -25.66
N ALA A 52 -22.24 -23.69 -26.62
CA ALA A 52 -22.42 -22.27 -26.87
C ALA A 52 -23.01 -21.62 -25.61
N TRP A 53 -22.26 -20.73 -25.00
CA TRP A 53 -22.79 -19.80 -24.00
C TRP A 53 -23.64 -18.76 -24.74
N PRO A 54 -24.91 -18.52 -24.34
CA PRO A 54 -25.72 -17.50 -24.99
C PRO A 54 -25.09 -16.13 -24.73
N LEU A 55 -24.83 -15.41 -25.81
CA LEU A 55 -24.52 -13.99 -25.80
C LEU A 55 -25.72 -13.25 -25.19
N ALA A 56 -25.67 -13.03 -23.88
CA ALA A 56 -26.54 -12.07 -23.21
C ALA A 56 -26.22 -10.69 -23.78
N GLY A 57 -27.20 -10.10 -24.48
CA GLY A 57 -27.10 -8.76 -25.06
C GLY A 57 -26.75 -7.70 -24.01
N PRO A 58 -26.27 -6.52 -24.44
CA PRO A 58 -25.88 -5.47 -23.52
C PRO A 58 -27.11 -4.95 -22.77
N HIS A 59 -27.25 -5.35 -21.50
CA HIS A 59 -28.10 -4.65 -20.54
C HIS A 59 -27.58 -3.21 -20.42
N LYS A 60 -28.33 -2.29 -21.01
CA LYS A 60 -28.20 -0.84 -20.80
C LYS A 60 -28.37 -0.54 -19.31
N ARG A 61 -27.26 -0.47 -18.56
CA ARG A 61 -27.21 0.27 -17.29
C ARG A 61 -27.03 1.74 -17.64
N SER A 62 -28.10 2.50 -17.49
CA SER A 62 -28.10 3.95 -17.59
C SER A 62 -27.25 4.55 -16.47
N TRP A 63 -26.04 4.99 -16.82
CA TRP A 63 -25.28 5.91 -15.98
C TRP A 63 -25.88 7.30 -16.15
N PHE A 64 -26.92 7.61 -15.35
CA PHE A 64 -27.35 9.00 -15.15
C PHE A 64 -26.23 9.74 -14.41
N SER A 65 -25.35 10.35 -15.18
CA SER A 65 -24.41 11.35 -14.70
C SER A 65 -25.20 12.61 -14.39
N ARG A 66 -25.35 12.96 -13.11
CA ARG A 66 -25.74 14.31 -12.70
C ARG A 66 -24.75 15.32 -13.32
N PRO A 67 -25.21 16.49 -13.79
CA PRO A 67 -24.33 17.48 -14.40
C PRO A 67 -23.40 18.07 -13.33
N ALA A 68 -22.11 17.79 -13.46
CA ALA A 68 -21.09 18.52 -12.72
C ALA A 68 -21.08 19.98 -13.21
N ARG A 69 -21.26 20.92 -12.26
CA ARG A 69 -20.98 22.34 -12.48
C ARG A 69 -19.54 22.50 -12.99
N PRO A 70 -19.26 23.38 -13.97
CA PRO A 70 -17.92 23.55 -14.50
C PRO A 70 -17.03 24.26 -13.47
N SER A 71 -16.26 23.49 -12.70
CA SER A 71 -15.12 24.01 -11.97
C SER A 71 -13.99 24.33 -12.96
N ALA A 72 -13.41 25.52 -12.79
CA ALA A 72 -12.29 26.10 -13.51
C ALA A 72 -11.29 25.12 -14.15
N TRP A 73 -10.99 25.40 -15.42
CA TRP A 73 -9.98 24.80 -16.29
C TRP A 73 -8.57 24.76 -15.65
N PRO A 74 -7.81 23.64 -15.76
CA PRO A 74 -6.36 23.69 -15.79
C PRO A 74 -5.87 23.87 -17.24
N ALA A 75 -5.02 24.86 -17.44
CA ALA A 75 -4.41 25.23 -18.71
C ALA A 75 -3.55 24.11 -19.34
N PRO A 76 -3.39 24.05 -20.68
CA PRO A 76 -2.44 23.17 -21.33
C PRO A 76 -1.06 23.82 -21.42
N LEU A 77 -0.03 23.02 -21.09
CA LEU A 77 1.40 23.29 -21.28
C LEU A 77 1.71 23.73 -22.72
N GLY A 78 2.08 25.00 -22.85
CA GLY A 78 2.80 25.58 -23.99
C GLY A 78 3.50 26.82 -23.46
N GLY A 79 4.83 26.90 -23.61
CA GLY A 79 5.66 27.95 -23.02
C GLY A 79 5.10 29.35 -23.29
N GLY A 80 4.55 29.95 -22.24
CA GLY A 80 4.15 31.35 -22.17
C GLY A 80 4.93 32.00 -21.05
N ASN A 81 5.60 33.11 -21.37
CA ASN A 81 6.31 33.94 -20.40
C ASN A 81 5.32 34.39 -19.31
N ALA A 82 5.74 34.39 -18.04
CA ALA A 82 4.88 34.60 -16.86
C ALA A 82 4.27 36.01 -16.70
N ARG A 83 4.07 36.76 -17.79
CA ARG A 83 3.47 38.12 -17.80
C ARG A 83 2.38 38.36 -18.85
N THR A 84 1.90 37.33 -19.58
CA THR A 84 0.80 37.51 -20.56
C THR A 84 -0.14 36.29 -20.62
N PRO A 85 -1.46 36.41 -20.36
CA PRO A 85 -2.41 35.30 -20.40
C PRO A 85 -3.00 35.08 -21.81
N LEU A 86 -2.27 35.45 -22.88
CA LEU A 86 -2.70 35.26 -24.26
C LEU A 86 -1.72 34.33 -24.98
N CYS A 87 -2.24 33.30 -25.64
CA CYS A 87 -1.41 32.42 -26.49
C CYS A 87 -0.89 33.20 -27.71
N ARG A 88 0.20 32.71 -28.34
CA ARG A 88 0.85 33.38 -29.48
C ARG A 88 -0.10 33.83 -30.60
N HIS A 89 -1.14 33.05 -30.90
CA HIS A 89 -2.13 33.42 -31.91
C HIS A 89 -3.02 34.58 -31.46
N CYS A 90 -3.61 34.51 -30.27
CA CYS A 90 -4.38 35.62 -29.70
C CYS A 90 -3.54 36.90 -29.53
N VAL A 91 -2.22 36.78 -29.31
CA VAL A 91 -1.31 37.94 -29.30
C VAL A 91 -1.15 38.57 -30.69
N LEU A 92 -1.05 37.76 -31.75
CA LEU A 92 -0.93 38.28 -33.11
C LEU A 92 -2.23 38.95 -33.57
N GLU A 93 -3.37 38.32 -33.25
CA GLU A 93 -4.71 38.82 -33.58
C GLU A 93 -5.07 40.08 -32.78
N PHE A 94 -4.66 40.16 -31.51
CA PHE A 94 -4.79 41.38 -30.72
C PHE A 94 -3.95 42.52 -31.29
N ARG A 95 -2.72 42.23 -31.74
CA ARG A 95 -1.83 43.26 -32.33
C ARG A 95 -2.33 43.79 -33.67
N SER A 96 -3.17 43.03 -34.37
CA SER A 96 -3.81 43.44 -35.61
C SER A 96 -5.23 43.99 -35.38
N SER A 97 -5.66 44.15 -34.12
CA SER A 97 -6.95 44.74 -33.77
C SER A 97 -6.76 46.11 -33.14
N ASP A 98 -7.70 47.02 -33.39
CA ASP A 98 -7.74 48.34 -32.74
C ASP A 98 -8.46 48.32 -31.37
N LEU A 99 -8.77 47.13 -30.86
CA LEU A 99 -9.50 46.94 -29.61
C LEU A 99 -8.59 47.10 -28.40
N SER A 100 -9.14 47.59 -27.28
CA SER A 100 -8.46 47.49 -25.99
C SER A 100 -8.28 46.02 -25.58
N ARG A 101 -7.35 45.74 -24.67
CA ARG A 101 -7.05 44.36 -24.26
C ARG A 101 -8.24 43.71 -23.55
N GLU A 102 -8.92 44.44 -22.67
CA GLU A 102 -10.14 43.97 -22.02
C GLU A 102 -11.24 43.66 -23.04
N GLU A 103 -11.47 44.55 -24.01
CA GLU A 103 -12.48 44.35 -25.05
C GLU A 103 -12.13 43.18 -25.97
N PHE A 104 -10.86 43.04 -26.37
CA PHE A 104 -10.42 41.91 -27.17
C PHE A 104 -10.64 40.58 -26.44
N ILE A 105 -10.33 40.50 -25.14
CA ILE A 105 -10.57 39.29 -24.34
C ILE A 105 -12.08 39.01 -24.23
N ALA A 106 -12.91 40.03 -24.08
CA ALA A 106 -14.36 39.90 -23.95
C ALA A 106 -15.05 39.48 -25.26
N THR A 107 -14.58 39.98 -26.41
CA THR A 107 -15.26 39.88 -27.70
C THR A 107 -14.63 38.88 -28.66
N TYR A 108 -13.30 38.73 -28.67
CA TYR A 108 -12.61 37.85 -29.61
C TYR A 108 -12.86 36.38 -29.25
N ARG A 109 -13.72 35.73 -30.01
CA ARG A 109 -13.91 34.28 -29.97
C ARG A 109 -12.95 33.66 -30.96
N ARG A 110 -11.83 33.11 -30.45
CA ARG A 110 -10.91 32.32 -31.25
C ARG A 110 -11.71 31.26 -32.03
N PRO A 111 -11.59 31.18 -33.37
CA PRO A 111 -12.26 30.15 -34.16
C PRO A 111 -11.96 28.79 -33.54
N LYS A 112 -13.00 27.98 -33.28
CA LYS A 112 -12.85 26.62 -32.75
C LYS A 112 -11.86 25.90 -33.66
N ARG A 113 -10.61 25.76 -33.22
CA ARG A 113 -9.82 24.63 -33.69
C ARG A 113 -10.59 23.43 -33.19
N ILE A 114 -11.04 22.59 -34.12
CA ILE A 114 -11.37 21.21 -33.81
C ILE A 114 -10.10 20.64 -33.17
N ARG A 115 -10.04 20.68 -31.83
CA ARG A 115 -9.12 19.85 -31.07
C ARG A 115 -9.82 18.49 -31.10
N THR A 116 -9.74 17.80 -32.22
CA THR A 116 -9.95 16.36 -32.22
C THR A 116 -9.06 15.83 -31.10
N PRO A 117 -9.60 15.11 -30.12
CA PRO A 117 -8.80 14.34 -29.18
C PRO A 117 -7.67 13.69 -29.95
N TRP A 118 -6.48 13.75 -29.37
CA TRP A 118 -5.32 13.14 -29.99
C TRP A 118 -5.66 11.67 -30.30
N GLY A 119 -5.82 11.32 -31.58
CA GLY A 119 -5.89 9.93 -32.07
C GLY A 119 -7.25 9.47 -32.57
N GLU A 120 -8.21 10.37 -32.68
CA GLU A 120 -9.44 10.11 -33.41
C GLU A 120 -9.24 10.28 -34.92
N GLU A 121 -9.97 9.46 -35.67
CA GLU A 121 -10.11 9.64 -37.11
C GLU A 121 -10.79 10.99 -37.31
N ARG A 122 -10.15 11.88 -38.06
CA ARG A 122 -10.72 13.21 -38.28
C ARG A 122 -11.84 13.06 -39.29
N ASP A 123 -12.92 13.80 -39.06
CA ASP A 123 -14.00 13.89 -40.03
C ASP A 123 -13.45 14.21 -41.42
N PRO A 124 -14.01 13.62 -42.49
CA PRO A 124 -13.65 13.97 -43.84
C PRO A 124 -14.00 15.42 -44.11
N CYS A 125 -13.23 16.04 -44.99
CA CYS A 125 -13.44 17.41 -45.45
C CYS A 125 -14.91 17.64 -45.87
N CYS A 126 -15.45 18.82 -45.55
CA CYS A 126 -16.82 19.20 -45.89
C CYS A 126 -17.04 19.52 -47.38
N ILE A 127 -16.00 19.52 -48.22
CA ILE A 127 -16.15 19.68 -49.68
C ILE A 127 -16.80 18.43 -50.27
N GLU A 128 -17.98 18.62 -50.85
CA GLU A 128 -18.74 17.64 -51.59
C GLU A 128 -19.16 18.23 -52.95
N ARG A 129 -18.95 17.49 -54.04
CA ARG A 129 -19.33 17.87 -55.40
C ARG A 129 -19.79 16.64 -56.15
N ASP A 130 -20.87 16.77 -56.90
CA ASP A 130 -21.36 15.72 -57.80
C ASP A 130 -21.55 14.36 -57.10
N GLY A 131 -22.00 14.40 -55.83
CA GLY A 131 -22.18 13.20 -54.98
C GLY A 131 -20.91 12.60 -54.37
N ALA A 132 -19.74 13.18 -54.65
CA ALA A 132 -18.46 12.74 -54.08
C ALA A 132 -18.00 13.68 -52.97
N ARG A 133 -17.68 13.13 -51.79
CA ARG A 133 -17.12 13.87 -50.65
C ARG A 133 -15.61 13.69 -50.56
N CYS A 134 -14.90 14.77 -50.24
CA CYS A 134 -13.46 14.74 -50.06
C CYS A 134 -13.07 13.87 -48.85
N THR A 135 -12.33 12.79 -49.10
CA THR A 135 -11.97 11.79 -48.07
C THR A 135 -10.69 12.14 -47.31
N ARG A 136 -10.13 13.33 -47.54
CA ARG A 136 -9.00 13.86 -46.77
C ARG A 136 -9.45 14.40 -45.41
N PRO A 137 -8.66 14.19 -44.35
CA PRO A 137 -9.03 14.59 -43.00
C PRO A 137 -9.19 16.11 -42.88
N ALA A 138 -10.25 16.55 -42.22
CA ALA A 138 -10.48 17.93 -41.87
C ALA A 138 -9.31 18.48 -41.03
N ASN A 139 -9.01 19.77 -41.21
CA ASN A 139 -7.90 20.44 -40.57
C ASN A 139 -8.34 21.73 -39.87
N SER A 140 -8.98 22.63 -40.60
CA SER A 140 -9.49 23.91 -40.10
C SER A 140 -10.79 24.22 -40.83
N LEU A 141 -11.79 24.74 -40.10
CA LEU A 141 -13.11 25.05 -40.67
C LEU A 141 -13.73 23.87 -41.43
N GLU A 142 -13.55 22.65 -40.89
CA GLU A 142 -14.00 21.38 -41.52
C GLU A 142 -13.42 21.09 -42.92
N LEU A 143 -12.49 21.93 -43.41
CA LEU A 143 -11.79 21.75 -44.67
C LEU A 143 -10.49 20.97 -44.49
N CYS A 144 -10.13 20.13 -45.48
CA CYS A 144 -8.79 19.54 -45.54
C CYS A 144 -7.72 20.62 -45.71
N ARG A 145 -6.44 20.30 -45.45
CA ARG A 145 -5.36 21.30 -45.52
C ARG A 145 -5.23 21.98 -46.89
N THR A 146 -5.49 21.25 -47.98
CA THR A 146 -5.44 21.80 -49.35
C THR A 146 -6.60 22.77 -49.58
N HIS A 147 -7.84 22.35 -49.31
CA HIS A 147 -9.02 23.21 -49.48
C HIS A 147 -8.99 24.41 -48.54
N TYR A 148 -8.55 24.23 -47.29
CA TYR A 148 -8.35 25.34 -46.36
C TYR A 148 -7.29 26.33 -46.86
N SER A 149 -6.21 25.86 -47.49
CA SER A 149 -5.21 26.76 -48.07
C SER A 149 -5.77 27.57 -49.24
N SER A 150 -6.67 27.00 -50.03
CA SER A 150 -7.36 27.73 -51.10
C SER A 150 -8.35 28.74 -50.53
N TRP A 151 -9.14 28.36 -49.51
CA TRP A 151 -10.00 29.26 -48.75
C TRP A 151 -9.23 30.44 -48.15
N ASN A 152 -8.06 30.19 -47.58
CA ASN A 152 -7.22 31.22 -46.97
C ASN A 152 -6.50 32.11 -48.01
N ARG A 153 -6.55 31.76 -49.29
CA ARG A 153 -6.01 32.53 -50.42
C ARG A 153 -7.11 33.01 -51.37
N ARG A 154 -8.36 33.01 -50.92
CA ARG A 154 -9.50 33.49 -51.71
C ARG A 154 -9.27 34.95 -52.13
N SER A 155 -9.80 35.30 -53.30
CA SER A 155 -9.62 36.63 -53.89
C SER A 155 -10.32 37.74 -53.10
N ASP A 156 -11.43 37.42 -52.44
CA ASP A 156 -12.19 38.34 -51.58
C ASP A 156 -12.02 37.95 -50.10
N PRO A 157 -11.23 38.72 -49.32
CA PRO A 157 -11.01 38.47 -47.90
C PRO A 157 -12.27 38.57 -47.03
N GLU A 158 -13.30 39.32 -47.44
CA GLU A 158 -14.54 39.51 -46.66
C GLU A 158 -15.58 38.42 -46.91
N MET A 159 -15.40 37.62 -47.98
CA MET A 159 -16.30 36.52 -48.32
C MET A 159 -16.43 35.51 -47.15
N PRO A 160 -17.66 35.17 -46.70
CA PRO A 160 -17.90 34.18 -45.66
C PRO A 160 -17.72 32.73 -46.16
N LEU A 161 -17.48 31.80 -45.22
CA LEU A 161 -17.10 30.41 -45.53
C LEU A 161 -18.20 29.68 -46.29
N GLU A 162 -19.45 29.89 -45.91
CA GLU A 162 -20.63 29.26 -46.48
C GLU A 162 -20.80 29.68 -47.95
N GLN A 163 -20.62 30.97 -48.24
CA GLN A 163 -20.67 31.50 -49.61
C GLN A 163 -19.52 30.96 -50.46
N TRP A 164 -18.32 30.84 -49.90
CA TRP A 164 -17.19 30.23 -50.61
C TRP A 164 -17.39 28.73 -50.84
N LEU A 165 -17.94 28.01 -49.86
CA LEU A 165 -18.30 26.60 -50.02
C LEU A 165 -19.35 26.40 -51.11
N ALA A 166 -20.29 27.34 -51.29
CA ALA A 166 -21.29 27.29 -52.34
C ALA A 166 -20.73 27.65 -53.73
N THR A 167 -19.82 28.62 -53.81
CA THR A 167 -19.31 29.18 -55.09
C THR A 167 -18.00 28.56 -55.58
N SER A 168 -17.26 27.86 -54.71
CA SER A 168 -15.97 27.27 -55.06
C SER A 168 -16.12 26.12 -56.08
N THR A 169 -15.26 26.12 -57.11
CA THR A 169 -15.19 25.05 -58.13
C THR A 169 -14.23 23.92 -57.76
N LEU A 170 -13.65 23.94 -56.55
CA LEU A 170 -12.67 22.96 -56.12
C LEU A 170 -13.30 21.57 -55.97
N ARG A 171 -12.67 20.57 -56.61
CA ARG A 171 -13.10 19.18 -56.56
C ARG A 171 -12.71 18.49 -55.24
N PRO A 172 -13.49 17.46 -54.82
CA PRO A 172 -13.11 16.51 -53.78
C PRO A 172 -11.77 15.83 -54.09
N PHE A 173 -11.03 15.45 -53.04
CA PHE A 173 -9.81 14.67 -53.20
C PHE A 173 -9.94 13.30 -52.55
N ASP A 174 -9.29 12.31 -53.16
CA ASP A 174 -9.12 10.98 -52.58
C ASP A 174 -8.17 10.98 -51.37
N ALA A 175 -8.33 9.93 -50.57
CA ALA A 175 -7.54 9.63 -49.40
C ALA A 175 -6.09 9.38 -49.82
N ARG A 176 -5.15 9.95 -49.07
CA ARG A 176 -3.74 9.62 -49.26
C ARG A 176 -3.42 8.28 -48.62
N PRO A 177 -2.35 7.59 -49.05
CA PRO A 177 -1.85 6.42 -48.35
C PRO A 177 -1.58 6.71 -46.87
N THR A 178 -1.69 5.69 -46.01
CA THR A 178 -1.51 5.78 -44.55
C THR A 178 -0.03 5.87 -44.17
N CYS A 179 0.27 6.59 -43.09
CA CYS A 179 1.62 6.78 -42.54
C CYS A 179 2.42 5.48 -42.45
N ILE A 180 3.71 5.50 -42.79
CA ILE A 180 4.58 4.31 -42.70
C ILE A 180 4.89 3.86 -41.27
N VAL A 181 4.62 4.70 -40.26
CA VAL A 181 4.78 4.30 -38.85
C VAL A 181 3.80 3.17 -38.54
N ARG A 182 4.31 2.03 -38.09
CA ARG A 182 3.51 0.83 -37.81
C ARG A 182 2.37 1.13 -36.83
N GLY A 183 1.15 0.78 -37.22
CA GLY A 183 -0.06 1.00 -36.43
C GLY A 183 -0.62 2.43 -36.47
N CYS A 184 -0.07 3.32 -37.30
CA CYS A 184 -0.65 4.65 -37.51
C CYS A 184 -1.68 4.63 -38.65
N SER A 185 -2.93 4.98 -38.35
CA SER A 185 -4.00 5.09 -39.34
C SER A 185 -4.05 6.44 -40.06
N SER A 186 -3.24 7.42 -39.65
CA SER A 186 -3.29 8.77 -40.23
C SER A 186 -2.75 8.80 -41.66
N GLN A 187 -3.45 9.51 -42.54
CA GLN A 187 -2.99 9.76 -43.91
C GLN A 187 -1.64 10.49 -43.93
N ARG A 188 -0.79 10.12 -44.91
CA ARG A 188 0.52 10.73 -45.15
C ARG A 188 0.40 12.21 -45.53
N SER A 189 1.43 12.98 -45.19
CA SER A 189 1.55 14.36 -45.64
C SER A 189 2.18 14.42 -47.04
N VAL A 190 2.99 15.45 -47.34
CA VAL A 190 3.84 15.45 -48.54
C VAL A 190 4.97 14.42 -48.40
N THR A 191 5.30 14.03 -47.17
CA THR A 191 6.29 13.00 -46.86
C THR A 191 5.65 11.63 -46.65
N VAL A 192 6.46 10.58 -46.53
CA VAL A 192 6.02 9.22 -46.16
C VAL A 192 5.39 9.14 -44.76
N LEU A 193 5.49 10.22 -43.97
CA LEU A 193 4.93 10.36 -42.62
C LEU A 193 3.68 11.23 -42.61
N CYS A 194 2.77 10.97 -41.67
CA CYS A 194 1.72 11.92 -41.33
C CYS A 194 2.35 13.19 -40.70
N LYS A 195 1.61 14.30 -40.66
CA LYS A 195 2.12 15.58 -40.16
C LYS A 195 2.71 15.50 -38.73
N PRO A 196 2.02 14.90 -37.72
CA PRO A 196 2.58 14.77 -36.37
C PRO A 196 3.88 13.96 -36.30
N HIS A 197 3.98 12.86 -37.05
CA HIS A 197 5.20 12.05 -37.10
C HIS A 197 6.31 12.77 -37.83
N ASN A 198 6.02 13.47 -38.91
CA ASN A 198 7.00 14.30 -39.61
C ASN A 198 7.57 15.41 -38.70
N GLU A 199 6.71 16.08 -37.93
CA GLU A 199 7.12 17.09 -36.94
C GLU A 199 7.99 16.48 -35.83
N THR A 200 7.67 15.26 -35.38
CA THR A 200 8.44 14.56 -34.34
C THR A 200 9.81 14.11 -34.88
N TRP A 201 9.85 13.46 -36.04
CA TRP A 201 11.10 13.09 -36.71
C TRP A 201 12.00 14.30 -36.95
N THR A 202 11.44 15.40 -37.47
CA THR A 202 12.19 16.65 -37.71
C THR A 202 12.75 17.21 -36.40
N ARG A 203 11.98 17.16 -35.30
CA ARG A 203 12.42 17.61 -33.98
C ARG A 203 13.54 16.73 -33.43
N ASP A 204 13.45 15.41 -33.61
CA ASP A 204 14.47 14.47 -33.17
C ASP A 204 15.77 14.64 -33.96
N LYS A 205 15.65 14.84 -35.28
CA LYS A 205 16.78 15.14 -36.16
C LYS A 205 17.48 16.44 -35.76
N ARG A 206 16.73 17.52 -35.52
CA ARG A 206 17.29 18.82 -35.06
C ARG A 206 17.95 18.74 -33.69
N ALA A 207 17.43 17.89 -32.81
CA ALA A 207 17.98 17.70 -31.47
C ALA A 207 19.12 16.67 -31.42
N GLY A 208 19.58 16.15 -32.57
CA GLY A 208 20.63 15.13 -32.63
C GLY A 208 20.22 13.77 -32.06
N ARG A 209 18.92 13.53 -31.79
CA ARG A 209 18.41 12.25 -31.26
C ARG A 209 18.33 11.16 -32.33
N THR A 210 18.34 11.55 -33.61
CA THR A 210 18.42 10.60 -34.73
C THR A 210 19.15 11.24 -35.91
N THR A 211 19.94 10.44 -36.61
CA THR A 211 20.50 10.76 -37.94
C THR A 211 19.83 9.98 -39.05
N ALA A 212 18.89 9.09 -38.70
CA ALA A 212 18.26 8.16 -39.61
C ALA A 212 17.28 8.85 -40.58
N SER A 213 17.05 8.21 -41.74
CA SER A 213 15.99 8.61 -42.67
C SER A 213 14.61 8.47 -42.01
N ALA A 214 13.58 9.05 -42.64
CA ALA A 214 12.22 8.98 -42.12
C ALA A 214 11.71 7.53 -42.08
N GLU A 215 12.14 6.71 -43.03
CA GLU A 215 11.81 5.29 -43.16
C GLU A 215 12.40 4.48 -42.00
N VAL A 216 13.71 4.60 -41.77
CA VAL A 216 14.39 3.89 -40.67
C VAL A 216 13.90 4.37 -39.31
N TRP A 217 13.66 5.67 -39.14
CA TRP A 217 13.07 6.20 -37.91
C TRP A 217 11.66 5.65 -37.65
N ALA A 218 10.85 5.46 -38.71
CA ALA A 218 9.48 4.98 -38.58
C ALA A 218 9.36 3.54 -38.08
N GLU A 219 10.39 2.71 -38.25
CA GLU A 219 10.40 1.32 -37.78
C GLU A 219 10.29 1.20 -36.26
N ARG A 220 10.86 2.17 -35.54
CA ARG A 220 10.88 2.21 -34.06
C ARG A 220 10.01 3.32 -33.47
N ALA A 221 9.47 4.22 -34.29
CA ALA A 221 8.62 5.31 -33.81
C ALA A 221 7.30 4.76 -33.24
N ALA A 222 6.87 5.30 -32.10
CA ALA A 222 5.55 4.97 -31.56
C ALA A 222 4.46 5.42 -32.54
N PRO A 223 3.40 4.60 -32.76
CA PRO A 223 2.22 5.09 -33.44
C PRO A 223 1.59 6.22 -32.65
N PHE A 224 0.65 6.88 -33.31
CA PHE A 224 -0.24 7.77 -32.63
C PHE A 224 -1.04 6.99 -31.55
N GLN A 225 -1.07 7.49 -30.30
CA GLN A 225 -1.74 6.83 -29.17
C GLN A 225 -2.89 7.67 -28.62
N ARG A 226 -4.07 7.06 -28.45
CA ARG A 226 -5.18 7.63 -27.66
C ARG A 226 -4.89 7.58 -26.16
N THR A 227 -5.69 8.29 -25.36
CA THR A 227 -5.53 8.36 -23.89
C THR A 227 -5.55 6.99 -23.19
N ASN A 228 -6.18 5.98 -23.78
CA ASN A 228 -6.22 4.61 -23.29
C ASN A 228 -5.18 3.67 -23.92
N GLN A 229 -4.28 4.17 -24.76
CA GLN A 229 -3.31 3.34 -25.51
C GLN A 229 -1.86 3.68 -25.15
N PHE A 230 -0.97 2.71 -25.24
CA PHE A 230 0.49 2.88 -25.16
C PHE A 230 1.17 1.97 -26.18
N SER A 231 2.48 2.14 -26.38
CA SER A 231 3.27 1.31 -27.30
C SER A 231 4.64 1.05 -26.70
N LEU A 232 5.11 -0.19 -26.86
CA LEU A 232 6.43 -0.64 -26.45
C LEU A 232 7.43 -0.63 -27.62
N LEU A 233 7.00 -0.22 -28.82
CA LEU A 233 7.82 -0.30 -30.04
C LEU A 233 9.11 0.54 -29.95
N ILE A 234 9.07 1.63 -29.17
CA ILE A 234 10.22 2.53 -28.96
C ILE A 234 11.32 1.94 -28.07
N LEU A 235 11.06 0.81 -27.40
CA LEU A 235 12.04 0.14 -26.55
C LEU A 235 12.96 -0.75 -27.39
N GLU A 236 14.19 -0.93 -26.92
CA GLU A 236 15.07 -1.98 -27.41
C GLU A 236 14.41 -3.36 -27.18
N GLU A 237 14.72 -4.31 -28.06
CA GLU A 237 14.00 -5.58 -28.11
C GLU A 237 13.97 -6.36 -26.77
N PRO A 238 15.09 -6.53 -26.03
CA PRO A 238 15.03 -7.24 -24.75
C PRO A 238 14.19 -6.49 -23.72
N ALA A 239 14.39 -5.18 -23.56
CA ALA A 239 13.58 -4.34 -22.68
C ALA A 239 12.09 -4.34 -23.04
N ARG A 240 11.76 -4.45 -24.34
CA ARG A 240 10.37 -4.58 -24.82
C ARG A 240 9.72 -5.85 -24.28
N TRP A 241 10.40 -6.99 -24.37
CA TRP A 241 9.92 -8.27 -23.84
C TRP A 241 9.83 -8.27 -22.32
N GLU A 242 10.82 -7.70 -21.63
CA GLU A 242 10.82 -7.56 -20.17
C GLU A 242 9.63 -6.72 -19.68
N VAL A 243 9.36 -5.57 -20.30
CA VAL A 243 8.20 -4.73 -19.97
C VAL A 243 6.89 -5.45 -20.28
N LEU A 244 6.80 -6.13 -21.43
CA LEU A 244 5.60 -6.88 -21.80
C LEU A 244 5.32 -7.99 -20.79
N TYR A 245 6.33 -8.78 -20.42
CA TYR A 245 6.22 -9.83 -19.41
C TYR A 245 5.78 -9.26 -18.06
N GLY A 246 6.43 -8.19 -17.59
CA GLY A 246 6.05 -7.60 -16.31
C GLY A 246 4.62 -7.01 -16.31
N LEU A 247 4.16 -6.46 -17.43
CA LEU A 247 2.76 -6.05 -17.60
C LEU A 247 1.80 -7.25 -17.58
N GLN A 248 2.15 -8.38 -18.20
CA GLN A 248 1.37 -9.62 -18.12
C GLN A 248 1.29 -10.14 -16.67
N GLN A 249 2.40 -10.13 -15.93
CA GLN A 249 2.41 -10.53 -14.53
C GLN A 249 1.57 -9.59 -13.66
N ARG A 250 1.53 -8.30 -13.99
CA ARG A 250 0.65 -7.31 -13.35
C ARG A 250 -0.82 -7.54 -13.66
N ASP A 251 -1.16 -7.87 -14.89
CA ASP A 251 -2.54 -8.17 -15.29
C ASP A 251 -3.04 -9.46 -14.62
N ALA A 252 -2.23 -10.52 -14.64
CA ALA A 252 -2.54 -11.82 -14.03
C ALA A 252 -2.84 -11.75 -12.53
N ARG A 253 -2.35 -10.71 -11.83
CA ARG A 253 -2.64 -10.43 -10.42
C ARG A 253 -3.78 -9.44 -10.19
N GLY A 254 -4.53 -9.06 -11.24
CA GLY A 254 -5.60 -8.07 -11.20
C GLY A 254 -5.12 -6.64 -11.02
N GLY A 255 -3.85 -6.35 -11.32
CA GLY A 255 -3.27 -5.02 -11.23
C GLY A 255 -3.68 -4.14 -12.40
N VAL A 256 -4.12 -2.90 -12.11
CA VAL A 256 -4.53 -1.95 -13.15
C VAL A 256 -3.32 -1.54 -13.99
N ILE A 257 -3.39 -1.77 -15.31
CA ILE A 257 -2.43 -1.23 -16.28
C ILE A 257 -2.89 0.16 -16.70
N GLU A 258 -2.41 1.18 -15.99
CA GLU A 258 -2.69 2.58 -16.34
C GLU A 258 -1.89 3.01 -17.58
N PRO A 259 -2.54 3.39 -18.71
CA PRO A 259 -1.84 3.71 -19.95
C PRO A 259 -0.91 4.92 -19.82
N THR A 260 -1.30 5.95 -19.07
CA THR A 260 -0.48 7.17 -18.90
C THR A 260 0.79 6.89 -18.09
N ALA A 261 0.68 6.19 -16.95
CA ALA A 261 1.85 5.74 -16.20
C ALA A 261 2.77 4.84 -17.05
N THR A 262 2.19 3.96 -17.86
CA THR A 262 2.95 3.07 -18.76
C THR A 262 3.67 3.84 -19.85
N ARG A 263 3.07 4.88 -20.44
CA ARG A 263 3.79 5.77 -21.39
C ARG A 263 4.98 6.46 -20.74
N HIS A 264 4.84 6.94 -19.51
CA HIS A 264 5.94 7.58 -18.79
C HIS A 264 7.07 6.60 -18.48
N LEU A 265 6.74 5.37 -18.07
CA LEU A 265 7.68 4.28 -17.90
C LEU A 265 8.45 4.00 -19.20
N VAL A 266 7.73 3.74 -20.29
CA VAL A 266 8.32 3.39 -21.60
C VAL A 266 9.25 4.51 -22.09
N ARG A 267 8.86 5.77 -21.94
CA ARG A 267 9.73 6.91 -22.29
C ARG A 267 11.01 6.97 -21.44
N GLY A 268 10.93 6.60 -20.17
CA GLY A 268 12.09 6.53 -19.27
C GLY A 268 13.03 5.36 -19.58
N LEU A 269 12.56 4.34 -20.30
CA LEU A 269 13.36 3.16 -20.65
C LEU A 269 13.94 3.23 -22.09
N VAL A 270 13.73 4.32 -22.82
CA VAL A 270 14.32 4.50 -24.16
C VAL A 270 15.84 4.49 -24.06
N GLY A 271 16.50 3.63 -24.83
CA GLY A 271 17.96 3.43 -24.81
C GLY A 271 18.45 2.43 -23.75
N VAL A 272 17.56 1.94 -22.87
CA VAL A 272 17.89 0.84 -21.94
C VAL A 272 17.82 -0.47 -22.70
N LYS A 273 18.96 -1.18 -22.80
CA LYS A 273 19.02 -2.48 -23.50
C LYS A 273 18.26 -3.57 -22.76
N SER A 274 18.43 -3.63 -21.44
CA SER A 274 17.76 -4.57 -20.54
C SER A 274 17.64 -3.93 -19.15
N MET A 275 16.47 -4.09 -18.54
CA MET A 275 16.16 -3.69 -17.18
C MET A 275 16.88 -4.55 -16.15
N LEU A 276 17.24 -5.80 -16.48
CA LEU A 276 18.00 -6.68 -15.59
C LEU A 276 19.47 -6.25 -15.45
N ALA A 277 20.04 -5.67 -16.52
CA ALA A 277 21.42 -5.20 -16.55
C ALA A 277 21.59 -3.73 -16.12
N ALA A 278 20.49 -2.98 -16.00
CA ALA A 278 20.51 -1.58 -15.64
C ALA A 278 20.48 -1.38 -14.12
N ASP A 279 21.13 -0.30 -13.65
CA ASP A 279 21.02 0.14 -12.27
C ASP A 279 19.58 0.64 -11.96
N PRO A 280 18.85 0.00 -11.02
CA PRO A 280 17.49 0.38 -10.71
C PRO A 280 17.36 1.80 -10.16
N ASP A 281 18.35 2.28 -9.40
CA ASP A 281 18.26 3.59 -8.75
C ASP A 281 18.41 4.71 -9.75
N THR A 282 19.32 4.55 -10.72
CA THR A 282 19.42 5.43 -11.88
C THR A 282 18.09 5.52 -12.65
N LEU A 283 17.43 4.40 -12.92
CA LEU A 283 16.14 4.40 -13.64
C LEU A 283 15.00 5.01 -12.81
N VAL A 284 14.96 4.76 -11.50
CA VAL A 284 13.99 5.41 -10.61
C VAL A 284 14.19 6.92 -10.58
N ALA A 285 15.43 7.40 -10.56
CA ALA A 285 15.73 8.83 -10.60
C ALA A 285 15.20 9.49 -11.89
N GLN A 286 15.35 8.83 -13.05
CA GLN A 286 14.80 9.31 -14.32
C GLN A 286 13.27 9.41 -14.31
N LEU A 287 12.60 8.45 -13.65
CA LEU A 287 11.13 8.40 -13.56
C LEU A 287 10.54 9.34 -12.51
N ARG A 288 11.34 9.81 -11.53
CA ARG A 288 10.85 10.65 -10.41
C ARG A 288 10.13 11.91 -10.86
N SER A 289 10.58 12.54 -11.93
CA SER A 289 9.92 13.72 -12.52
C SER A 289 8.54 13.45 -13.13
N LYS A 290 8.11 12.18 -13.21
CA LYS A 290 6.87 11.74 -13.88
C LYS A 290 5.81 11.20 -12.90
N GLY A 291 6.07 11.24 -11.59
CA GLY A 291 5.14 10.83 -10.54
C GLY A 291 5.41 9.44 -9.96
N ASN A 292 4.63 9.06 -8.95
CA ASN A 292 4.83 7.81 -8.19
C ASN A 292 4.31 6.56 -8.92
N ASN A 293 3.26 6.68 -9.74
CA ASN A 293 2.67 5.53 -10.45
C ASN A 293 3.64 4.87 -11.45
N PRO A 294 4.39 5.62 -12.30
CA PRO A 294 5.41 5.02 -13.16
C PRO A 294 6.52 4.28 -12.39
N ILE A 295 6.94 4.81 -11.23
CA ILE A 295 7.93 4.16 -10.36
C ILE A 295 7.37 2.86 -9.78
N ALA A 296 6.10 2.84 -9.37
CA ALA A 296 5.45 1.65 -8.89
C ALA A 296 5.36 0.57 -9.98
N HIS A 297 4.95 0.94 -11.21
CA HIS A 297 4.97 0.03 -12.37
C HIS A 297 6.38 -0.50 -12.64
N PHE A 298 7.39 0.38 -12.68
CA PHE A 298 8.79 -0.01 -12.89
C PHE A 298 9.26 -1.05 -11.88
N ARG A 299 9.08 -0.79 -10.58
CA ARG A 299 9.53 -1.69 -9.51
C ARG A 299 8.84 -3.04 -9.56
N GLU A 300 7.57 -3.06 -9.93
CA GLU A 300 6.81 -4.30 -10.06
C GLU A 300 7.24 -5.12 -11.27
N ILE A 301 7.41 -4.48 -12.43
CA ILE A 301 7.92 -5.13 -13.65
C ILE A 301 9.33 -5.68 -13.40
N LEU A 302 10.23 -4.87 -12.84
CA LEU A 302 11.60 -5.27 -12.51
C LEU A 302 11.64 -6.48 -11.57
N ARG A 303 10.71 -6.54 -10.60
CA ARG A 303 10.57 -7.71 -9.72
C ARG A 303 10.14 -8.95 -10.49
N ALA A 304 9.10 -8.83 -11.31
CA ALA A 304 8.58 -9.95 -12.10
C ALA A 304 9.67 -10.56 -13.00
N ILE A 305 10.44 -9.73 -13.70
CA ILE A 305 11.53 -10.22 -14.56
C ILE A 305 12.71 -10.79 -13.76
N ARG A 306 13.02 -10.26 -12.56
CA ARG A 306 14.07 -10.83 -11.70
C ARG A 306 13.71 -12.22 -11.21
N VAL A 307 12.45 -12.42 -10.80
CA VAL A 307 11.95 -13.74 -10.40
C VAL A 307 12.00 -14.71 -11.57
N ALA A 308 11.47 -14.32 -12.74
CA ALA A 308 11.50 -15.15 -13.94
C ALA A 308 12.93 -15.51 -14.37
N SER A 309 13.88 -14.58 -14.24
CA SER A 309 15.30 -14.81 -14.54
C SER A 309 15.95 -15.80 -13.58
N LEU A 310 15.55 -15.82 -12.31
CA LEU A 310 16.02 -16.81 -11.33
C LEU A 310 15.42 -18.19 -11.63
N GLU A 311 14.11 -18.26 -11.85
CA GLU A 311 13.40 -19.49 -12.22
C GLU A 311 13.95 -20.11 -13.51
N PHE A 312 14.21 -19.29 -14.54
CA PHE A 312 14.83 -19.72 -15.79
C PHE A 312 16.21 -20.36 -15.58
N ARG A 313 16.96 -19.91 -14.56
CA ARG A 313 18.26 -20.47 -14.17
C ARG A 313 18.16 -21.64 -13.20
N GLY A 314 16.96 -22.08 -12.84
CA GLY A 314 16.73 -23.12 -11.84
C GLY A 314 17.03 -22.69 -10.40
N VAL A 315 17.17 -21.38 -10.15
CA VAL A 315 17.49 -20.80 -8.84
C VAL A 315 16.21 -20.33 -8.17
N LYS A 316 15.91 -20.79 -6.95
CA LYS A 316 14.75 -20.28 -6.20
C LYS A 316 15.01 -18.85 -5.71
N PRO A 317 13.98 -17.97 -5.63
CA PRO A 317 14.13 -16.60 -5.09
C PRO A 317 14.72 -16.51 -3.67
N THR A 318 14.65 -17.60 -2.90
CA THR A 318 15.17 -17.72 -1.54
C THR A 318 16.62 -18.23 -1.44
N GLU A 319 17.26 -18.60 -2.56
CA GLU A 319 18.65 -19.08 -2.56
C GLU A 319 19.69 -17.96 -2.40
N PRO A 320 19.59 -16.82 -3.13
CA PRO A 320 20.50 -15.69 -2.92
C PRO A 320 20.43 -15.13 -1.50
N ASP A 321 21.48 -14.42 -1.08
CA ASP A 321 21.51 -13.72 0.21
C ASP A 321 20.79 -12.38 0.21
N VAL A 322 20.55 -11.81 -0.98
CA VAL A 322 19.81 -10.57 -1.14
C VAL A 322 18.39 -10.90 -1.58
N TRP A 323 17.45 -10.63 -0.71
CA TRP A 323 16.05 -11.02 -0.82
C TRP A 323 15.16 -9.83 -1.17
N ASP A 324 14.32 -9.97 -2.19
CA ASP A 324 13.12 -9.12 -2.31
C ASP A 324 12.01 -9.76 -1.45
N LEU A 325 11.61 -9.09 -0.38
CA LEU A 325 10.61 -9.65 0.53
C LEU A 325 9.23 -9.90 -0.10
N ALA A 326 8.94 -9.31 -1.26
CA ALA A 326 7.74 -9.63 -2.02
C ALA A 326 7.82 -10.97 -2.79
N THR A 327 9.02 -11.55 -2.95
CA THR A 327 9.27 -12.77 -3.73
C THR A 327 9.64 -13.98 -2.86
N VAL A 328 10.01 -13.74 -1.60
CA VAL A 328 10.45 -14.76 -0.61
C VAL A 328 9.31 -15.62 -0.04
N GLY A 329 8.05 -15.35 -0.40
CA GLY A 329 6.91 -16.15 0.05
C GLY A 329 6.44 -15.86 1.48
N LEU A 330 6.77 -14.68 2.03
CA LEU A 330 6.25 -14.24 3.33
C LEU A 330 4.72 -14.12 3.31
N ARG A 331 4.06 -14.62 4.35
CA ARG A 331 2.60 -14.54 4.49
C ARG A 331 2.18 -13.08 4.67
N SER A 332 1.37 -12.59 3.74
CA SER A 332 0.77 -11.27 3.86
C SER A 332 -0.40 -11.27 4.83
N LYS A 333 -0.64 -10.11 5.45
CA LYS A 333 -1.88 -9.82 6.19
C LYS A 333 -3.07 -9.52 5.27
N THR A 334 -2.89 -9.55 3.95
CA THR A 334 -3.99 -9.41 2.98
C THR A 334 -4.60 -10.78 2.67
N ARG A 335 -5.86 -10.83 2.27
CA ARG A 335 -6.53 -12.08 1.85
C ARG A 335 -5.85 -12.75 0.65
N SER A 336 -5.13 -11.96 -0.16
CA SER A 336 -4.33 -12.47 -1.26
C SER A 336 -3.10 -13.28 -0.81
N GLY A 337 -2.74 -13.23 0.48
CA GLY A 337 -1.56 -13.88 1.03
C GLY A 337 -0.22 -13.30 0.55
N ARG A 338 -0.24 -12.31 -0.36
CA ARG A 338 0.94 -11.77 -1.06
C ARG A 338 1.27 -10.36 -0.63
N ARG A 339 2.56 -10.10 -0.44
CA ARG A 339 3.10 -8.78 -0.09
C ARG A 339 3.15 -7.88 -1.33
N GLU A 340 2.49 -6.72 -1.28
CA GLU A 340 2.46 -5.78 -2.41
C GLU A 340 3.70 -4.87 -2.45
N GLN A 341 4.21 -4.44 -1.28
CA GLN A 341 5.38 -3.58 -1.16
C GLN A 341 6.69 -4.40 -1.10
N SER A 342 7.56 -4.21 -2.08
CA SER A 342 8.93 -4.75 -2.04
C SER A 342 9.78 -3.95 -1.08
N ALA A 343 10.53 -4.67 -0.24
CA ALA A 343 11.70 -4.17 0.44
C ALA A 343 12.80 -5.19 0.23
N THR A 344 14.01 -4.72 -0.05
CA THR A 344 15.17 -5.60 -0.15
C THR A 344 15.73 -5.83 1.25
N VAL A 345 16.06 -7.07 1.56
CA VAL A 345 16.82 -7.45 2.75
C VAL A 345 18.11 -8.11 2.31
N ASP A 346 19.22 -7.60 2.81
CA ASP A 346 20.52 -8.22 2.63
C ASP A 346 20.83 -9.11 3.84
N LEU A 347 20.75 -10.43 3.63
CA LEU A 347 21.07 -11.41 4.66
C LEU A 347 22.59 -11.55 4.87
N THR A 348 23.43 -10.94 4.03
CA THR A 348 24.89 -10.93 4.26
C THR A 348 25.28 -10.22 5.55
N ALA A 349 24.43 -9.32 6.04
CA ALA A 349 24.56 -8.69 7.35
C ALA A 349 24.57 -9.70 8.52
N VAL A 350 23.99 -10.90 8.33
CA VAL A 350 24.15 -12.02 9.25
C VAL A 350 25.44 -12.76 8.88
N ARG A 351 26.53 -12.48 9.60
CA ARG A 351 27.90 -12.90 9.26
C ARG A 351 28.13 -14.41 9.34
N GLN A 352 27.44 -15.12 10.25
CA GLN A 352 27.60 -16.55 10.42
C GLN A 352 26.68 -17.29 9.44
N THR A 353 27.28 -18.07 8.52
CA THR A 353 26.57 -18.80 7.47
C THR A 353 25.52 -19.76 8.02
N TRP A 354 25.80 -20.44 9.14
CA TRP A 354 24.84 -21.36 9.75
C TRP A 354 23.56 -20.67 10.24
N ILE A 355 23.65 -19.43 10.75
CA ILE A 355 22.46 -18.64 11.13
C ILE A 355 21.68 -18.27 9.88
N ARG A 356 22.39 -17.88 8.83
CA ARG A 356 21.79 -17.47 7.56
C ARG A 356 21.03 -18.62 6.92
N GLU A 357 21.64 -19.79 6.80
CA GLU A 357 21.01 -20.97 6.19
C GLU A 357 19.84 -21.48 7.04
N ALA A 358 19.96 -21.48 8.38
CA ALA A 358 18.83 -21.80 9.26
C ALA A 358 17.65 -20.82 9.07
N LEU A 359 17.93 -19.51 8.96
CA LEU A 359 16.91 -18.49 8.70
C LEU A 359 16.26 -18.68 7.32
N LYS A 360 17.07 -18.96 6.28
CA LYS A 360 16.57 -19.22 4.93
C LYS A 360 15.63 -20.42 4.92
N GLU A 361 16.04 -21.51 5.55
CA GLU A 361 15.24 -22.75 5.57
C GLU A 361 13.98 -22.60 6.43
N TRP A 362 14.07 -21.90 7.56
CA TRP A 362 12.89 -21.59 8.37
C TRP A 362 11.84 -20.80 7.59
N VAL A 363 12.26 -19.83 6.77
CA VAL A 363 11.34 -19.05 5.93
C VAL A 363 10.69 -19.93 4.86
N ARG A 364 11.47 -20.79 4.17
CA ARG A 364 10.95 -21.73 3.15
C ARG A 364 9.93 -22.70 3.75
N SER A 365 10.26 -23.28 4.90
CA SER A 365 9.48 -24.31 5.56
C SER A 365 8.22 -23.77 6.25
N THR A 366 8.23 -22.53 6.77
CA THR A 366 7.13 -22.01 7.61
C THR A 366 6.29 -20.90 6.97
N SER A 367 6.79 -20.24 5.91
CA SER A 367 6.14 -19.08 5.28
C SER A 367 5.66 -18.04 6.31
N PRO A 368 6.57 -17.45 7.10
CA PRO A 368 6.23 -16.62 8.26
C PRO A 368 5.57 -15.31 7.83
N SER A 369 4.86 -14.66 8.77
CA SER A 369 4.36 -13.31 8.53
C SER A 369 5.52 -12.30 8.46
N SER A 370 5.32 -11.14 7.81
CA SER A 370 6.34 -10.07 7.80
C SER A 370 6.78 -9.65 9.21
N GLY A 371 5.87 -9.69 10.19
CA GLY A 371 6.18 -9.35 11.58
C GLY A 371 7.08 -10.39 12.24
N ASP A 372 6.80 -11.68 12.00
CA ASP A 372 7.59 -12.78 12.54
C ASP A 372 8.96 -12.86 11.87
N PHE A 373 9.01 -12.64 10.55
CA PHE A 373 10.26 -12.54 9.80
C PHE A 373 11.12 -11.39 10.32
N ASN A 374 10.60 -10.16 10.39
CA ASN A 374 11.38 -9.00 10.84
C ASN A 374 11.88 -9.17 12.27
N ARG A 375 11.08 -9.78 13.16
CA ARG A 375 11.49 -10.07 14.54
C ARG A 375 12.61 -11.11 14.58
N THR A 376 12.49 -12.18 13.80
CA THR A 376 13.50 -13.25 13.75
C THR A 376 14.79 -12.77 13.10
N LEU A 377 14.71 -12.01 12.00
CA LEU A 377 15.85 -11.36 11.36
C LEU A 377 16.56 -10.41 12.32
N ARG A 378 15.83 -9.55 13.03
CA ARG A 378 16.42 -8.68 14.06
C ARG A 378 17.17 -9.50 15.11
N ALA A 379 16.58 -10.60 15.55
CA ALA A 379 17.21 -11.48 16.51
C ALA A 379 18.49 -12.12 15.95
N CYS A 380 18.49 -12.54 14.68
CA CYS A 380 19.66 -13.08 13.99
C CYS A 380 20.78 -12.04 13.84
N LEU A 381 20.44 -10.79 13.49
CA LEU A 381 21.41 -9.70 13.38
C LEU A 381 22.07 -9.42 14.74
N THR A 382 21.25 -9.28 15.80
CA THR A 382 21.77 -9.06 17.15
C THR A 382 22.64 -10.23 17.63
N ALA A 383 22.22 -11.47 17.38
CA ALA A 383 23.02 -12.64 17.71
C ALA A 383 24.32 -12.70 16.90
N SER A 384 24.25 -12.32 15.61
CA SER A 384 25.40 -12.30 14.71
C SER A 384 26.46 -11.29 15.15
N ASP A 385 26.04 -10.07 15.54
CA ASP A 385 26.92 -9.04 16.09
C ASP A 385 27.56 -9.51 17.41
N ALA A 386 26.76 -10.09 18.31
CA ALA A 386 27.24 -10.59 19.60
C ALA A 386 28.28 -11.72 19.43
N LEU A 387 28.04 -12.67 18.52
CA LEU A 387 28.98 -13.74 18.22
C LEU A 387 30.23 -13.26 17.50
N HIS A 388 30.10 -12.29 16.60
CA HIS A 388 31.24 -11.73 15.88
C HIS A 388 32.24 -11.05 16.82
N ALA A 389 31.74 -10.44 17.92
CA ALA A 389 32.58 -9.86 18.97
C ALA A 389 33.30 -10.89 19.85
N ARG A 390 32.97 -12.20 19.75
CA ARG A 390 33.62 -13.27 20.51
C ARG A 390 34.86 -13.80 19.78
N PRO A 391 35.85 -14.35 20.51
CA PRO A 391 36.94 -15.10 19.90
C PRO A 391 36.42 -16.19 18.96
N GLY A 392 36.96 -16.27 17.73
CA GLY A 392 36.50 -17.20 16.70
C GLY A 392 35.22 -16.79 15.96
N GLY A 393 34.58 -15.67 16.33
CA GLY A 393 33.47 -15.04 15.61
C GLY A 393 32.18 -15.89 15.50
N GLY A 394 32.11 -17.02 16.21
CA GLY A 394 30.97 -17.94 16.20
C GLY A 394 30.68 -18.62 14.85
N HIS A 395 31.69 -18.74 13.97
CA HIS A 395 31.51 -19.31 12.63
C HIS A 395 31.30 -20.83 12.62
N LYS A 396 31.79 -21.54 13.64
CA LYS A 396 31.73 -23.00 13.75
C LYS A 396 30.73 -23.44 14.82
N PRO A 397 29.56 -24.01 14.45
CA PRO A 397 28.55 -24.43 15.41
C PRO A 397 29.05 -25.37 16.51
N ALA A 398 29.97 -26.27 16.19
CA ALA A 398 30.55 -27.24 17.12
C ALA A 398 31.40 -26.63 18.24
N GLU A 399 31.95 -25.44 18.03
CA GLU A 399 32.79 -24.75 19.02
C GLU A 399 31.98 -23.85 19.96
N LEU A 400 30.70 -23.61 19.68
CA LEU A 400 29.84 -22.72 20.45
C LEU A 400 29.53 -23.29 21.84
N ARG A 401 29.63 -22.44 22.86
CA ARG A 401 29.43 -22.81 24.28
C ARG A 401 28.39 -21.93 24.95
N PHE A 402 28.06 -22.28 26.20
CA PHE A 402 27.17 -21.49 27.04
C PHE A 402 27.54 -20.00 27.12
N LEU A 403 28.83 -19.66 27.20
CA LEU A 403 29.29 -18.27 27.26
C LEU A 403 28.95 -17.46 25.99
N ASP A 404 28.87 -18.11 24.83
CA ASP A 404 28.49 -17.44 23.58
C ASP A 404 26.98 -17.18 23.54
N MET A 405 26.18 -18.11 24.08
CA MET A 405 24.74 -17.89 24.29
C MET A 405 24.49 -16.77 25.31
N GLN A 406 25.29 -16.71 26.37
CA GLN A 406 25.22 -15.64 27.36
C GLN A 406 25.53 -14.28 26.72
N ALA A 407 26.53 -14.19 25.83
CA ALA A 407 26.82 -12.96 25.10
C ALA A 407 25.65 -12.50 24.21
N ILE A 408 25.00 -13.43 23.50
CA ILE A 408 23.78 -13.14 22.74
C ILE A 408 22.66 -12.65 23.66
N PHE A 409 22.44 -13.33 24.79
CA PHE A 409 21.43 -12.93 25.76
C PHE A 409 21.66 -11.52 26.30
N THR A 410 22.90 -11.17 26.66
CA THR A 410 23.27 -9.80 27.09
C THR A 410 22.95 -8.78 26.01
N ALA A 411 23.29 -9.06 24.74
CA ALA A 411 22.95 -8.17 23.62
C ALA A 411 21.42 -8.03 23.42
N MET A 412 20.65 -9.09 23.66
CA MET A 412 19.18 -9.05 23.61
C MET A 412 18.58 -8.21 24.75
N CYS A 413 19.20 -8.24 25.93
CA CYS A 413 18.79 -7.43 27.09
C CYS A 413 18.98 -5.93 26.85
N ASP A 414 19.98 -5.55 26.04
CA ASP A 414 20.32 -4.15 25.69
C ASP A 414 19.78 -3.71 24.32
N LEU A 415 18.75 -4.39 23.78
CA LEU A 415 18.15 -3.93 22.52
C LEU A 415 17.55 -2.53 22.65
N ARG A 416 18.05 -1.60 21.84
CA ARG A 416 17.63 -0.20 21.81
C ARG A 416 16.86 0.16 20.54
N ARG A 417 16.08 1.23 20.63
CA ARG A 417 15.45 1.93 19.52
C ARG A 417 16.49 2.82 18.82
N LYS A 418 16.13 3.43 17.69
CA LYS A 418 17.02 4.32 16.93
C LYS A 418 17.40 5.60 17.70
N ASP A 419 16.56 6.01 18.64
CA ASP A 419 16.77 7.15 19.55
C ASP A 419 17.65 6.79 20.78
N GLY A 420 18.18 5.57 20.84
CA GLY A 420 19.00 5.07 21.95
C GLY A 420 18.22 4.55 23.16
N GLN A 421 16.89 4.71 23.17
CA GLN A 421 16.06 4.26 24.30
C GLN A 421 15.90 2.74 24.32
N LEU A 422 15.87 2.17 25.53
CA LEU A 422 15.71 0.74 25.72
C LEU A 422 14.34 0.27 25.20
N ILE A 423 14.32 -0.85 24.51
CA ILE A 423 13.07 -1.44 24.01
C ILE A 423 12.30 -2.09 25.16
N SER A 424 10.98 -2.13 25.05
CA SER A 424 10.14 -2.77 26.07
C SER A 424 10.55 -4.22 26.34
N ARG A 425 10.51 -4.62 27.62
CA ARG A 425 10.87 -5.97 28.07
C ARG A 425 10.19 -7.08 27.25
N ASN A 426 8.90 -6.92 26.97
CA ASN A 426 8.14 -7.89 26.17
C ASN A 426 8.69 -8.07 24.76
N THR A 427 9.13 -6.99 24.12
CA THR A 427 9.71 -7.05 22.78
C THR A 427 11.10 -7.68 22.82
N ARG A 428 11.93 -7.36 23.82
CA ARG A 428 13.22 -8.03 24.06
C ARG A 428 13.04 -9.54 24.26
N LYS A 429 12.13 -9.93 25.16
CA LYS A 429 11.78 -11.34 25.43
C LYS A 429 11.28 -12.05 24.18
N SER A 430 10.40 -11.42 23.41
CA SER A 430 9.87 -11.99 22.17
C SER A 430 10.93 -12.09 21.06
N THR A 431 11.91 -11.19 21.03
CA THR A 431 13.00 -11.20 20.05
C THR A 431 14.00 -12.31 20.39
N TYR A 432 14.42 -12.42 21.65
CA TYR A 432 15.25 -13.53 22.12
C TYR A 432 14.55 -14.89 21.94
N GLY A 433 13.25 -14.97 22.27
CA GLY A 433 12.46 -16.17 22.03
C GLY A 433 12.37 -16.56 20.55
N ALA A 434 12.36 -15.59 19.63
CA ALA A 434 12.39 -15.87 18.18
C ALA A 434 13.73 -16.47 17.74
N PHE A 435 14.86 -15.99 18.29
CA PHE A 435 16.17 -16.61 18.04
C PHE A 435 16.23 -18.04 18.56
N LEU A 436 15.77 -18.28 19.80
CA LEU A 436 15.71 -19.63 20.36
C LEU A 436 14.80 -20.56 19.55
N GLY A 437 13.66 -20.06 19.08
CA GLY A 437 12.77 -20.82 18.20
C GLY A 437 13.42 -21.17 16.85
N LEU A 438 14.26 -20.30 16.32
CA LEU A 438 15.06 -20.59 15.12
C LEU A 438 16.09 -21.69 15.37
N LEU A 439 16.76 -21.68 16.54
CA LEU A 439 17.70 -22.75 16.92
C LEU A 439 16.99 -24.10 17.09
N ASP A 440 15.82 -24.11 17.74
CA ASP A 440 15.02 -25.34 17.86
C ASP A 440 14.61 -25.88 16.49
N PHE A 441 14.17 -25.00 15.59
CA PHE A 441 13.85 -25.37 14.21
C PHE A 441 15.08 -25.94 13.50
N GLY A 442 16.23 -25.26 13.56
CA GLY A 442 17.44 -25.70 12.89
C GLY A 442 17.94 -27.06 13.38
N ARG A 443 17.81 -27.35 14.68
CA ARG A 443 18.08 -28.69 15.24
C ARG A 443 17.09 -29.74 14.72
N THR A 444 15.80 -29.42 14.73
CA THR A 444 14.76 -30.34 14.26
C THR A 444 14.89 -30.65 12.76
N ALA A 445 15.38 -29.68 11.98
CA ALA A 445 15.60 -29.80 10.54
C ALA A 445 16.95 -30.43 10.17
N GLY A 446 17.78 -30.85 11.13
CA GLY A 446 19.11 -31.41 10.86
C GLY A 446 20.18 -30.40 10.42
N LEU A 447 19.88 -29.09 10.44
CA LEU A 447 20.79 -28.04 9.98
C LEU A 447 21.86 -27.69 11.02
N LEU A 448 21.62 -28.03 12.29
CA LEU A 448 22.44 -27.64 13.44
C LEU A 448 22.87 -28.85 14.28
N ASP A 449 23.00 -30.03 13.69
CA ASP A 449 23.32 -31.27 14.40
C ASP A 449 24.68 -31.25 15.10
N GLU A 450 25.66 -30.57 14.51
CA GLU A 450 26.99 -30.40 15.09
C GLU A 450 27.02 -29.39 16.26
N MET A 451 25.94 -28.68 16.52
CA MET A 451 25.89 -27.63 17.53
C MET A 451 25.86 -28.20 18.96
N SER A 452 26.74 -27.70 19.83
CA SER A 452 26.75 -28.11 21.24
C SER A 452 25.39 -27.91 21.91
N ALA A 453 24.95 -28.89 22.70
CA ALA A 453 23.76 -28.79 23.54
C ALA A 453 23.85 -27.64 24.57
N SER A 454 25.06 -27.24 24.96
CA SER A 454 25.30 -26.12 25.88
C SER A 454 24.97 -24.75 25.28
N PHE A 455 24.91 -24.64 23.95
CA PHE A 455 24.51 -23.44 23.23
C PHE A 455 22.99 -23.45 22.97
N GLY A 456 22.19 -23.29 24.02
CA GLY A 456 20.73 -23.44 23.94
C GLY A 456 19.97 -22.70 25.02
N ARG A 457 18.70 -23.05 25.20
CA ARG A 457 17.90 -22.50 26.30
C ARG A 457 18.53 -22.86 27.64
N HIS A 458 18.66 -21.87 28.51
CA HIS A 458 19.14 -22.08 29.87
C HIS A 458 18.29 -21.30 30.88
N GLN A 459 18.03 -21.90 32.03
CA GLN A 459 17.10 -21.34 33.03
C GLN A 459 17.62 -20.04 33.68
N SER A 460 18.94 -19.81 33.67
CA SER A 460 19.53 -18.57 34.19
C SER A 460 19.44 -17.38 33.21
N LEU A 461 19.14 -17.62 31.92
CA LEU A 461 19.07 -16.57 30.90
C LEU A 461 17.64 -16.04 30.77
N VAL A 462 17.17 -15.39 31.85
CA VAL A 462 15.85 -14.80 31.95
C VAL A 462 15.97 -13.28 32.02
N ILE A 463 15.31 -12.58 31.12
CA ILE A 463 15.27 -11.11 31.14
C ILE A 463 14.61 -10.68 32.46
N PRO A 464 15.32 -9.96 33.34
CA PRO A 464 14.83 -9.58 34.66
C PRO A 464 13.48 -8.86 34.60
N SER A 465 12.67 -8.98 35.64
CA SER A 465 11.50 -8.12 35.77
C SER A 465 11.99 -6.70 36.02
N GLU A 466 11.54 -5.76 35.20
CA GLU A 466 11.64 -4.35 35.54
C GLU A 466 10.44 -4.09 36.46
N GLU A 467 10.68 -3.62 37.69
CA GLU A 467 9.61 -3.15 38.57
C GLU A 467 8.97 -1.94 37.90
N ALA A 468 7.97 -2.20 37.07
CA ALA A 468 7.07 -1.17 36.62
C ALA A 468 6.20 -0.83 37.82
N VAL A 469 6.50 0.30 38.48
CA VAL A 469 5.50 1.06 39.27
C VAL A 469 4.48 1.63 38.27
N GLU A 470 3.85 0.77 37.48
CA GLU A 470 2.77 1.13 36.57
C GLU A 470 1.48 0.72 37.26
N ASP A 471 0.98 1.62 38.10
CA ASP A 471 -0.40 1.57 38.54
C ASP A 471 -1.30 1.50 37.29
N SER A 472 -2.22 0.53 37.26
CA SER A 472 -3.16 0.43 36.12
C SER A 472 -4.12 1.61 36.07
N ALA A 473 -4.28 2.34 37.17
CA ALA A 473 -4.98 3.62 37.21
C ALA A 473 -4.35 4.65 36.26
N GLY A 474 -3.01 4.70 36.16
CA GLY A 474 -2.29 5.61 35.25
C GLY A 474 -2.47 5.32 33.76
N LYS A 475 -3.15 4.21 33.40
CA LYS A 475 -3.47 3.83 32.01
C LYS A 475 -4.94 4.07 31.65
N ALA A 476 -5.78 4.40 32.63
CA ALA A 476 -7.16 4.76 32.41
C ALA A 476 -7.27 6.20 31.89
N ILE A 477 -8.20 6.43 30.96
CA ILE A 477 -8.66 7.78 30.62
C ILE A 477 -9.59 8.24 31.76
N PRO A 478 -9.33 9.39 32.42
CA PRO A 478 -10.18 9.92 33.48
C PRO A 478 -11.61 10.22 32.99
N GLU A 479 -12.61 10.05 33.86
CA GLU A 479 -14.02 10.29 33.53
C GLU A 479 -14.29 11.72 33.00
N PRO A 480 -13.67 12.79 33.54
CA PRO A 480 -13.83 14.14 32.97
C PRO A 480 -13.30 14.28 31.54
N VAL A 481 -12.30 13.48 31.15
CA VAL A 481 -11.79 13.45 29.76
C VAL A 481 -12.75 12.66 28.87
N ILE A 482 -13.32 11.55 29.36
CA ILE A 482 -14.35 10.79 28.63
C ILE A 482 -15.59 11.66 28.39
N ALA A 483 -16.04 12.44 29.38
CA ALA A 483 -17.15 13.38 29.21
C ALA A 483 -16.87 14.43 28.12
N GLN A 484 -15.63 14.93 28.01
CA GLN A 484 -15.23 15.83 26.92
C GLN A 484 -15.24 15.10 25.56
N LEU A 485 -14.78 13.84 25.50
CA LEU A 485 -14.87 13.03 24.27
C LEU A 485 -16.34 12.84 23.84
N ASP A 486 -17.23 12.56 24.79
CA ASP A 486 -18.67 12.41 24.53
C ASP A 486 -19.30 13.69 24.00
N ALA A 487 -18.92 14.85 24.54
CA ALA A 487 -19.36 16.16 24.05
C ALA A 487 -18.94 16.42 22.59
N HIS A 488 -17.85 15.79 22.13
CA HIS A 488 -17.34 15.89 20.77
C HIS A 488 -17.71 14.69 19.86
N LEU A 489 -18.66 13.84 20.29
CA LEU A 489 -19.04 12.64 19.53
C LEU A 489 -19.58 12.97 18.13
N ALA A 490 -20.18 14.15 17.93
CA ALA A 490 -20.69 14.57 16.63
C ALA A 490 -19.62 14.70 15.54
N SER A 491 -18.35 14.92 15.89
CA SER A 491 -17.23 15.05 14.94
C SER A 491 -16.51 13.73 14.64
N ILE A 492 -16.88 12.63 15.32
CA ILE A 492 -16.19 11.34 15.15
C ILE A 492 -16.25 10.85 13.69
N GLY A 493 -15.15 10.28 13.21
CA GLY A 493 -15.02 9.83 11.81
C GLY A 493 -14.64 10.93 10.82
N THR A 494 -14.66 12.21 11.22
CA THR A 494 -14.19 13.31 10.35
C THR A 494 -12.72 13.12 9.98
N GLY A 495 -12.40 13.25 8.69
CA GLY A 495 -11.04 13.10 8.18
C GLY A 495 -10.50 11.66 8.17
N PHE A 496 -11.31 10.66 8.53
CA PHE A 496 -10.93 9.25 8.50
C PHE A 496 -11.58 8.53 7.30
N PRO A 497 -10.87 8.33 6.17
CA PRO A 497 -11.40 7.57 5.05
C PRO A 497 -11.40 6.07 5.37
N TYR A 498 -12.51 5.38 5.06
CA TYR A 498 -12.63 3.94 5.28
C TYR A 498 -13.35 3.25 4.12
N GLY A 499 -12.56 2.74 3.17
CA GLY A 499 -13.08 2.04 2.00
C GLY A 499 -13.95 2.96 1.15
N ASP A 500 -15.06 2.41 0.64
CA ASP A 500 -16.04 3.15 -0.16
C ASP A 500 -17.20 3.71 0.70
N LEU A 501 -17.07 3.68 2.03
CA LEU A 501 -18.10 4.19 2.93
C LEU A 501 -18.19 5.72 2.86
N SER A 502 -19.41 6.26 2.92
CA SER A 502 -19.61 7.70 3.02
C SER A 502 -19.20 8.22 4.41
N LEU A 503 -19.00 9.54 4.54
CA LEU A 503 -18.68 10.15 5.82
C LEU A 503 -19.73 9.83 6.90
N GLU A 504 -21.00 9.80 6.52
CA GLU A 504 -22.10 9.49 7.46
C GLU A 504 -22.05 8.03 7.92
N ASP A 505 -21.74 7.10 7.02
CA ASP A 505 -21.57 5.68 7.38
C ASP A 505 -20.41 5.50 8.35
N ILE A 506 -19.29 6.18 8.09
CA ILE A 506 -18.08 6.12 8.92
C ILE A 506 -18.37 6.71 10.30
N ARG A 507 -19.06 7.85 10.36
CA ARG A 507 -19.45 8.49 11.63
C ARG A 507 -20.29 7.53 12.47
N ARG A 508 -21.38 6.97 11.92
CA ARG A 508 -22.24 6.00 12.62
C ARG A 508 -21.46 4.79 13.10
N MET A 509 -20.65 4.19 12.22
CA MET A 509 -19.81 3.05 12.56
C MET A 509 -18.87 3.37 13.73
N MET A 510 -18.13 4.48 13.64
CA MET A 510 -17.14 4.86 14.64
C MET A 510 -17.79 5.28 15.97
N THR A 511 -18.95 5.95 15.93
CA THR A 511 -19.77 6.22 17.13
C THR A 511 -20.11 4.92 17.85
N THR A 512 -20.65 3.92 17.15
CA THR A 512 -21.01 2.64 17.76
C THR A 512 -19.77 1.91 18.30
N VAL A 513 -18.66 1.88 17.56
CA VAL A 513 -17.42 1.25 18.08
C VAL A 513 -16.93 1.94 19.35
N TYR A 514 -16.94 3.27 19.37
CA TYR A 514 -16.51 4.06 20.53
C TYR A 514 -17.38 3.77 21.76
N MET A 515 -18.71 3.81 21.62
CA MET A 515 -19.63 3.51 22.72
C MET A 515 -19.40 2.09 23.26
N VAL A 516 -19.26 1.10 22.36
CA VAL A 516 -19.00 -0.28 22.80
C VAL A 516 -17.65 -0.40 23.53
N LEU A 517 -16.59 0.27 23.08
CA LEU A 517 -15.30 0.27 23.80
C LEU A 517 -15.43 0.88 25.19
N ARG A 518 -16.06 2.06 25.28
CA ARG A 518 -16.25 2.85 26.50
C ARG A 518 -17.13 2.13 27.53
N ASP A 519 -18.19 1.47 27.08
CA ASP A 519 -19.27 0.96 27.95
C ASP A 519 -19.09 -0.51 28.34
N THR A 520 -18.17 -1.25 27.70
CA THR A 520 -18.04 -2.71 27.94
C THR A 520 -16.65 -3.14 28.38
N GLY A 521 -15.64 -2.28 28.23
CA GLY A 521 -14.24 -2.61 28.47
C GLY A 521 -13.71 -3.79 27.66
N ARG A 522 -14.39 -4.21 26.57
CA ARG A 522 -13.89 -5.30 25.70
C ARG A 522 -12.61 -4.89 24.98
N ARG A 523 -11.76 -5.86 24.62
CA ARG A 523 -10.53 -5.53 23.90
C ARG A 523 -10.85 -4.99 22.50
N PRO A 524 -9.98 -4.15 21.91
CA PRO A 524 -10.22 -3.56 20.59
C PRO A 524 -10.49 -4.60 19.50
N THR A 525 -9.77 -5.73 19.51
CA THR A 525 -10.03 -6.83 18.56
C THR A 525 -11.36 -7.52 18.81
N GLU A 526 -11.79 -7.66 20.06
CA GLU A 526 -13.06 -8.29 20.43
C GLU A 526 -14.22 -7.43 19.92
N VAL A 527 -14.16 -6.10 20.16
CA VAL A 527 -15.14 -5.13 19.64
C VAL A 527 -15.13 -5.09 18.11
N ALA A 528 -13.95 -4.93 17.49
CA ALA A 528 -13.84 -4.85 16.04
C ALA A 528 -14.33 -6.13 15.33
N SER A 529 -14.34 -7.27 16.03
CA SER A 529 -14.79 -8.57 15.51
C SER A 529 -16.22 -8.97 15.91
N LEU A 530 -17.01 -8.05 16.50
CA LEU A 530 -18.39 -8.34 16.88
C LEU A 530 -19.20 -8.87 15.70
N ARG A 531 -20.00 -9.90 15.96
CA ARG A 531 -20.89 -10.50 14.97
C ARG A 531 -22.07 -9.57 14.69
N ARG A 532 -22.62 -9.64 13.48
CA ARG A 532 -23.81 -8.85 13.09
C ARG A 532 -25.01 -9.15 13.99
N LYS A 533 -25.11 -10.38 14.52
CA LYS A 533 -26.13 -10.81 15.52
C LYS A 533 -25.52 -10.90 16.93
N CYS A 534 -24.87 -9.84 17.40
CA CYS A 534 -24.22 -9.84 18.72
C CYS A 534 -25.13 -9.42 19.88
N LEU A 535 -26.40 -9.08 19.62
CA LEU A 535 -27.35 -8.67 20.67
C LEU A 535 -28.49 -9.67 20.82
N SER A 536 -28.87 -9.91 22.06
CA SER A 536 -30.09 -10.58 22.47
C SER A 536 -30.72 -9.80 23.62
N THR A 537 -32.05 -9.84 23.74
CA THR A 537 -32.78 -9.25 24.85
C THR A 537 -33.45 -10.36 25.63
N ASN A 538 -33.35 -10.34 26.96
CA ASN A 538 -34.06 -11.23 27.88
C ASN A 538 -34.79 -10.39 28.94
N ASP A 539 -35.45 -11.04 29.89
CA ASP A 539 -36.21 -10.37 30.95
C ASP A 539 -35.31 -9.48 31.84
N ASP A 540 -34.02 -9.79 31.94
CA ASP A 540 -33.02 -9.04 32.72
C ASP A 540 -32.37 -7.87 31.95
N GLY A 541 -32.73 -7.68 30.67
CA GLY A 541 -32.26 -6.57 29.84
C GLY A 541 -31.53 -6.99 28.57
N ASP A 542 -30.63 -6.11 28.10
CA ASP A 542 -29.91 -6.31 26.85
C ASP A 542 -28.55 -6.97 27.07
N ILE A 543 -28.29 -8.06 26.33
CA ILE A 543 -27.09 -8.88 26.45
C ILE A 543 -26.25 -8.78 25.18
N LEU A 544 -24.98 -8.40 25.34
CA LEU A 544 -23.97 -8.45 24.31
C LEU A 544 -23.27 -9.82 24.30
N THR A 545 -23.22 -10.46 23.14
CA THR A 545 -22.43 -11.67 22.89
C THR A 545 -21.14 -11.35 22.13
N TRP A 546 -19.97 -11.75 22.66
CA TRP A 546 -18.67 -11.56 22.01
C TRP A 546 -17.72 -12.76 22.16
N ASP A 547 -16.64 -12.71 21.40
CA ASP A 547 -15.59 -13.74 21.35
C ASP A 547 -14.29 -13.22 21.98
N ASN A 548 -13.81 -13.85 23.06
CA ASN A 548 -12.48 -13.60 23.61
C ASN A 548 -11.43 -14.39 22.83
N HIS A 549 -10.91 -13.77 21.78
CA HIS A 549 -9.88 -14.34 20.90
C HIS A 549 -8.55 -14.61 21.62
N LYS A 550 -8.17 -13.79 22.61
CA LYS A 550 -6.88 -13.92 23.32
C LYS A 550 -6.79 -15.22 24.11
N LYS A 551 -7.92 -15.69 24.65
CA LYS A 551 -8.01 -16.90 25.48
C LYS A 551 -8.83 -18.02 24.83
N ARG A 552 -9.25 -17.84 23.57
CA ARG A 552 -10.05 -18.79 22.79
C ARG A 552 -11.34 -19.20 23.52
N ARG A 553 -12.02 -18.23 24.14
CA ARG A 553 -13.34 -18.42 24.79
C ARG A 553 -14.39 -17.66 23.98
N TYR A 554 -15.25 -18.39 23.28
CA TYR A 554 -16.21 -17.85 22.32
C TYR A 554 -17.61 -17.77 22.93
N GLY A 555 -18.46 -16.88 22.42
CA GLY A 555 -19.86 -16.74 22.85
C GLY A 555 -20.05 -16.29 24.31
N ARG A 556 -19.18 -15.41 24.81
CA ARG A 556 -19.32 -14.81 26.15
C ARG A 556 -20.46 -13.79 26.15
N GLN A 557 -21.16 -13.67 27.28
CA GLN A 557 -22.32 -12.80 27.46
C GLN A 557 -22.06 -11.75 28.54
N LEU A 558 -22.60 -10.53 28.33
CA LEU A 558 -22.39 -9.35 29.16
C LEU A 558 -23.65 -8.51 29.07
N PRO A 559 -24.35 -8.31 30.19
CA PRO A 559 -25.40 -7.30 30.28
C PRO A 559 -24.83 -5.92 29.94
N ILE A 560 -25.54 -5.17 29.10
CA ILE A 560 -25.17 -3.82 28.68
C ILE A 560 -26.33 -2.84 28.89
N ALA A 561 -26.00 -1.56 29.05
CA ALA A 561 -26.99 -0.51 29.15
C ALA A 561 -27.83 -0.39 27.86
N GLY A 562 -29.11 -0.02 28.01
CA GLY A 562 -30.05 0.14 26.90
C GLY A 562 -29.57 1.14 25.85
N GLU A 563 -28.85 2.20 26.25
CA GLU A 563 -28.26 3.17 25.33
C GLU A 563 -27.21 2.55 24.40
N THR A 564 -26.28 1.76 24.95
CA THR A 564 -25.26 1.03 24.17
C THR A 564 -25.93 0.02 23.24
N ALA A 565 -26.94 -0.69 23.73
CA ALA A 565 -27.70 -1.64 22.92
C ALA A 565 -28.43 -0.94 21.76
N GLN A 566 -29.04 0.22 22.02
CA GLN A 566 -29.72 1.01 21.00
C GLN A 566 -28.75 1.56 19.94
N ALA A 567 -27.55 1.97 20.33
CA ALA A 567 -26.51 2.38 19.39
C ALA A 567 -26.09 1.23 18.46
N ILE A 568 -25.97 0.02 19.00
CA ILE A 568 -25.70 -1.19 18.20
C ILE A 568 -26.86 -1.51 17.28
N ARG A 569 -28.12 -1.50 17.76
CA ARG A 569 -29.32 -1.75 16.93
C ARG A 569 -29.44 -0.76 15.78
N THR A 570 -29.23 0.53 16.06
CA THR A 570 -29.25 1.59 15.05
C THR A 570 -28.19 1.34 13.98
N TRP A 571 -26.97 0.96 14.39
CA TRP A 571 -25.93 0.60 13.46
C TRP A 571 -26.20 -0.71 12.72
N GLN A 572 -26.77 -1.74 13.36
CA GLN A 572 -27.18 -2.99 12.69
C GLN A 572 -28.17 -2.70 11.55
N ALA A 573 -29.21 -1.92 11.83
CA ALA A 573 -30.22 -1.56 10.82
C ALA A 573 -29.60 -0.76 9.65
N TRP A 574 -28.71 0.19 9.94
CA TRP A 574 -28.01 0.95 8.90
C TRP A 574 -27.01 0.09 8.13
N ARG A 575 -26.29 -0.80 8.82
CA ARG A 575 -25.31 -1.71 8.26
C ARG A 575 -25.92 -2.65 7.21
N ASP A 576 -27.22 -2.90 7.29
CA ASP A 576 -27.96 -3.72 6.32
C ASP A 576 -28.13 -3.04 4.96
N SER A 577 -28.07 -1.71 4.90
CA SER A 577 -28.27 -0.93 3.67
C SER A 577 -26.97 -0.46 2.99
N ILE A 578 -25.82 -0.57 3.65
CA ILE A 578 -24.53 -0.10 3.12
C ILE A 578 -23.73 -1.23 2.45
N PRO A 579 -22.91 -0.91 1.42
CA PRO A 579 -22.05 -1.89 0.78
C PRO A 579 -20.98 -2.40 1.76
N ALA A 580 -20.76 -3.71 1.76
CA ALA A 580 -19.67 -4.33 2.49
C ALA A 580 -19.11 -5.53 1.70
N PRO A 581 -17.83 -5.87 1.88
CA PRO A 581 -17.28 -7.09 1.31
C PRO A 581 -18.10 -8.32 1.74
N SER A 582 -18.37 -9.24 0.82
CA SER A 582 -19.15 -10.46 1.10
C SER A 582 -18.55 -11.30 2.24
N SER A 583 -17.21 -11.34 2.33
CA SER A 583 -16.48 -11.97 3.42
C SER A 583 -16.70 -11.32 4.79
N SER A 584 -17.27 -10.12 4.84
CA SER A 584 -17.56 -9.33 6.04
C SER A 584 -19.05 -9.30 6.42
N SER A 585 -19.88 -10.08 5.74
CA SER A 585 -21.34 -10.10 5.92
C SER A 585 -21.80 -10.50 7.33
N GLU A 586 -21.02 -11.36 8.01
CA GLU A 586 -21.30 -11.86 9.35
C GLU A 586 -20.84 -10.93 10.49
N TYR A 587 -20.14 -9.84 10.17
CA TYR A 587 -19.55 -8.93 11.16
C TYR A 587 -20.27 -7.59 11.20
N LEU A 588 -20.43 -7.06 12.42
CA LEU A 588 -21.05 -5.77 12.68
C LEU A 588 -20.22 -4.62 12.10
N PHE A 589 -18.89 -4.70 12.26
CA PHE A 589 -17.94 -3.73 11.70
C PHE A 589 -17.20 -4.36 10.51
N PRO A 590 -17.52 -3.98 9.26
CA PRO A 590 -16.99 -4.66 8.09
C PRO A 590 -15.51 -4.34 7.84
N SER A 591 -14.84 -5.23 7.11
CA SER A 591 -13.49 -4.94 6.63
C SER A 591 -13.50 -3.81 5.60
N ILE A 592 -12.40 -3.05 5.54
CA ILE A 592 -12.27 -1.88 4.68
C ILE A 592 -12.41 -2.20 3.19
N THR A 593 -11.93 -3.37 2.76
CA THR A 593 -12.01 -3.82 1.36
C THR A 593 -12.05 -5.36 1.30
N PRO A 594 -12.50 -5.97 0.19
CA PRO A 594 -12.47 -7.42 0.00
C PRO A 594 -11.07 -8.05 0.04
N ARG A 595 -10.01 -7.23 -0.09
CA ARG A 595 -8.60 -7.67 -0.05
C ARG A 595 -8.01 -7.65 1.37
N SER A 596 -8.71 -7.07 2.34
CA SER A 596 -8.31 -7.11 3.75
C SER A 596 -8.14 -8.56 4.23
N GLY A 597 -7.11 -8.86 5.01
CA GLY A 597 -6.99 -10.20 5.62
C GLY A 597 -7.86 -10.40 6.85
N PHE A 598 -8.35 -9.32 7.47
CA PHE A 598 -9.42 -9.40 8.43
C PHE A 598 -10.77 -9.38 7.72
N ARG A 599 -11.67 -10.28 8.12
CA ARG A 599 -13.08 -10.26 7.69
C ARG A 599 -13.91 -9.19 8.38
N HIS A 600 -13.35 -8.51 9.38
CA HIS A 600 -13.96 -7.42 10.12
C HIS A 600 -13.05 -6.20 10.09
N MET A 601 -13.43 -5.13 10.78
CA MET A 601 -12.60 -3.94 10.91
C MET A 601 -11.22 -4.28 11.48
N ASP A 602 -10.17 -3.78 10.85
CA ASP A 602 -8.81 -3.94 11.37
C ASP A 602 -8.63 -3.11 12.65
N PRO A 603 -8.15 -3.69 13.77
CA PRO A 603 -7.95 -2.93 15.01
C PRO A 603 -6.97 -1.75 14.87
N GLY A 604 -6.05 -1.80 13.91
CA GLY A 604 -5.16 -0.69 13.58
C GLY A 604 -5.87 0.45 12.84
N ALA A 605 -6.83 0.12 11.95
CA ALA A 605 -7.71 1.11 11.35
C ALA A 605 -8.60 1.79 12.41
N LEU A 606 -9.15 1.04 13.36
CA LEU A 606 -9.86 1.58 14.52
C LEU A 606 -8.98 2.54 15.32
N ALA A 607 -7.76 2.13 15.67
CA ALA A 607 -6.84 3.00 16.40
C ALA A 607 -6.48 4.27 15.61
N THR A 608 -6.39 4.18 14.28
CA THR A 608 -6.17 5.35 13.41
C THR A 608 -7.37 6.29 13.41
N GLY A 609 -8.59 5.77 13.24
CA GLY A 609 -9.81 6.58 13.27
C GLY A 609 -10.01 7.31 14.59
N LEU A 610 -9.78 6.62 15.72
CA LEU A 610 -9.83 7.23 17.06
C LEU A 610 -8.78 8.34 17.21
N ARG A 611 -7.52 8.09 16.81
CA ARG A 611 -6.46 9.12 16.89
C ARG A 611 -6.78 10.36 16.06
N LEU A 612 -7.27 10.18 14.82
CA LEU A 612 -7.63 11.31 13.95
C LEU A 612 -8.76 12.14 14.56
N TRP A 613 -9.76 11.49 15.14
CA TRP A 613 -10.84 12.19 15.83
C TRP A 613 -10.33 12.95 17.07
N VAL A 614 -9.56 12.31 17.95
CA VAL A 614 -9.00 12.97 19.14
C VAL A 614 -8.09 14.14 18.78
N GLN A 615 -7.32 14.03 17.69
CA GLN A 615 -6.49 15.12 17.17
C GLN A 615 -7.32 16.29 16.62
N SER A 616 -8.57 16.06 16.20
CA SER A 616 -9.48 17.10 15.72
C SER A 616 -10.17 17.89 16.83
N ILE A 617 -10.12 17.40 18.09
CA ILE A 617 -10.71 18.07 19.25
C ILE A 617 -9.80 19.24 19.68
N PRO A 618 -10.31 20.48 19.77
CA PRO A 618 -9.49 21.68 20.03
C PRO A 618 -8.63 21.57 21.29
N GLU A 619 -9.22 21.11 22.40
CA GLU A 619 -8.53 20.93 23.68
C GLU A 619 -9.17 19.79 24.46
N LEU A 620 -8.34 19.04 25.20
CA LEU A 620 -8.79 18.08 26.19
C LEU A 620 -8.09 18.45 27.50
N LEU A 621 -8.86 18.59 28.57
CA LEU A 621 -8.38 18.99 29.88
C LEU A 621 -8.43 17.80 30.84
N SER A 622 -7.37 17.61 31.62
CA SER A 622 -7.30 16.64 32.70
C SER A 622 -8.05 17.13 33.95
N ASP A 623 -8.13 16.29 34.97
CA ASP A 623 -8.62 16.62 36.31
C ASP A 623 -7.55 17.29 37.20
N GLN A 624 -6.28 17.24 36.79
CA GLN A 624 -5.18 17.89 37.50
C GLN A 624 -5.24 19.40 37.32
N LEU A 625 -4.99 20.13 38.41
CA LEU A 625 -4.95 21.59 38.41
C LEU A 625 -3.50 22.07 38.39
N ASP A 626 -3.25 23.17 37.68
CA ASP A 626 -2.00 23.92 37.78
C ASP A 626 -1.94 24.75 39.08
N THR A 627 -0.85 25.47 39.26
CA THR A 627 -0.64 26.36 40.42
C THR A 627 -1.63 27.52 40.49
N GLU A 628 -2.37 27.78 39.42
CA GLU A 628 -3.34 28.87 39.27
C GLU A 628 -4.79 28.35 39.39
N GLY A 629 -4.98 27.05 39.58
CA GLY A 629 -6.28 26.40 39.69
C GLY A 629 -6.96 26.07 38.35
N ASN A 630 -6.26 26.22 37.22
CA ASN A 630 -6.78 25.81 35.91
C ASN A 630 -6.50 24.34 35.65
N ARG A 631 -7.39 23.67 34.92
CA ARG A 631 -7.17 22.28 34.52
C ARG A 631 -6.03 22.16 33.51
N LEU A 632 -5.11 21.23 33.76
CA LEU A 632 -3.96 20.97 32.89
C LEU A 632 -4.40 20.28 31.58
N PRO A 633 -3.75 20.57 30.43
CA PRO A 633 -4.00 19.86 29.18
C PRO A 633 -3.72 18.35 29.30
N PHE A 634 -4.64 17.54 28.78
CA PHE A 634 -4.51 16.09 28.74
C PHE A 634 -3.71 15.62 27.52
N GLU A 635 -2.77 14.70 27.72
CA GLU A 635 -1.97 14.14 26.64
C GLU A 635 -2.83 13.24 25.73
N ARG A 636 -3.19 13.75 24.55
CA ARG A 636 -4.00 13.04 23.53
C ARG A 636 -3.46 11.66 23.14
N SER A 637 -2.16 11.41 23.28
CA SER A 637 -1.53 10.12 22.96
C SER A 637 -2.04 8.99 23.87
N LEU A 638 -2.53 9.33 25.07
CA LEU A 638 -3.10 8.42 26.06
C LEU A 638 -4.52 7.98 25.72
N VAL A 639 -5.19 8.62 24.74
CA VAL A 639 -6.48 8.19 24.23
C VAL A 639 -6.28 7.20 23.08
N PHE A 640 -6.29 5.91 23.40
CA PHE A 640 -6.20 4.81 22.43
C PHE A 640 -7.19 3.69 22.76
N PRO A 641 -7.54 2.77 21.82
CA PRO A 641 -8.67 1.87 22.02
C PRO A 641 -8.59 0.96 23.26
N TYR A 642 -7.38 0.58 23.67
CA TYR A 642 -7.20 -0.28 24.85
C TYR A 642 -7.26 0.52 26.17
N ALA A 643 -7.12 1.85 26.14
CA ALA A 643 -7.26 2.70 27.31
C ALA A 643 -8.70 2.69 27.85
N PHE A 644 -9.73 2.61 26.98
CA PHE A 644 -11.13 2.45 27.41
C PHE A 644 -11.38 1.18 28.22
N ARG A 645 -10.61 0.11 27.98
CA ARG A 645 -10.66 -1.09 28.82
C ARG A 645 -10.12 -0.80 30.23
N HIS A 646 -9.07 0.01 30.35
CA HIS A 646 -8.57 0.45 31.65
C HIS A 646 -9.57 1.38 32.33
N SER A 647 -10.14 2.36 31.61
CA SER A 647 -11.19 3.25 32.14
C SER A 647 -12.41 2.52 32.63
N TYR A 648 -12.92 1.55 31.85
CA TYR A 648 -14.08 0.74 32.26
C TYR A 648 -13.78 0.00 33.57
N ALA A 649 -12.61 -0.64 33.67
CA ALA A 649 -12.23 -1.35 34.88
C ALA A 649 -12.06 -0.42 36.08
N GLN A 650 -11.37 0.72 35.89
CA GLN A 650 -11.12 1.69 36.94
C GLN A 650 -12.42 2.28 37.45
N ARG A 651 -13.33 2.71 36.57
CA ARG A 651 -14.67 3.23 36.93
C ARG A 651 -15.45 2.24 37.79
N HIS A 652 -15.39 0.94 37.49
CA HIS A 652 -16.08 -0.08 38.30
C HIS A 652 -15.38 -0.33 39.63
N ALA A 653 -14.05 -0.32 39.65
CA ALA A 653 -13.29 -0.42 40.90
C ALA A 653 -13.58 0.79 41.82
N ASP A 654 -13.59 2.00 41.27
CA ASP A 654 -13.90 3.24 41.98
C ASP A 654 -15.36 3.28 42.47
N ALA A 655 -16.28 2.64 41.73
CA ALA A 655 -17.67 2.43 42.16
C ALA A 655 -17.83 1.34 43.24
N GLY A 656 -16.73 0.75 43.73
CA GLY A 656 -16.76 -0.24 44.81
C GLY A 656 -17.23 -1.63 44.37
N ILE A 657 -17.24 -1.94 43.07
CA ILE A 657 -17.60 -3.28 42.59
C ILE A 657 -16.61 -4.30 43.15
N PRO A 658 -17.07 -5.44 43.71
CA PRO A 658 -16.19 -6.49 44.22
C PRO A 658 -15.19 -7.00 43.17
N ILE A 659 -13.96 -7.29 43.60
CA ILE A 659 -12.85 -7.68 42.71
C ILE A 659 -13.13 -8.96 41.90
N ASP A 660 -13.86 -9.91 42.46
CA ASP A 660 -14.29 -11.15 41.82
C ASP A 660 -15.34 -10.88 40.74
N VAL A 661 -16.32 -10.02 41.02
CA VAL A 661 -17.32 -9.55 40.05
C VAL A 661 -16.62 -8.78 38.92
N LEU A 662 -15.72 -7.84 39.22
CA LEU A 662 -14.98 -7.12 38.19
C LEU A 662 -14.07 -8.04 37.37
N LYS A 663 -13.47 -9.06 37.98
CA LYS A 663 -12.71 -10.09 37.27
C LYS A 663 -13.59 -10.82 36.25
N GLU A 664 -14.84 -11.13 36.59
CA GLU A 664 -15.80 -11.76 35.69
C GLU A 664 -16.26 -10.82 34.58
N LEU A 665 -16.64 -9.59 34.93
CA LEU A 665 -16.97 -8.54 33.96
C LEU A 665 -15.84 -8.37 32.95
N MET A 666 -14.59 -8.26 33.42
CA MET A 666 -13.40 -8.10 32.57
C MET A 666 -12.96 -9.38 31.86
N ASP A 667 -13.56 -10.54 32.17
CA ASP A 667 -13.18 -11.86 31.66
C ASP A 667 -11.68 -12.19 31.91
N HIS A 668 -11.18 -11.83 33.09
CA HIS A 668 -9.83 -12.11 33.57
C HIS A 668 -9.73 -13.54 34.16
N ARG A 669 -8.62 -14.24 33.86
CA ARG A 669 -8.38 -15.59 34.41
C ARG A 669 -7.77 -15.54 35.81
N GLN A 670 -6.82 -14.63 36.02
CA GLN A 670 -6.10 -14.49 37.28
C GLN A 670 -6.60 -13.23 37.99
N ILE A 671 -6.94 -13.37 39.27
CA ILE A 671 -7.40 -12.27 40.11
C ILE A 671 -6.34 -11.16 40.23
N THR A 672 -5.06 -11.53 40.20
CA THR A 672 -3.92 -10.60 40.22
C THR A 672 -3.94 -9.59 39.06
N THR A 673 -4.56 -9.92 37.93
CA THR A 673 -4.73 -8.97 36.81
C THR A 673 -5.81 -7.94 37.07
N THR A 674 -6.83 -8.27 37.88
CA THR A 674 -7.88 -7.33 38.28
C THR A 674 -7.45 -6.52 39.50
N MET A 675 -6.66 -7.11 40.38
CA MET A 675 -6.13 -6.46 41.59
C MET A 675 -5.35 -5.18 41.29
N THR A 676 -4.77 -5.06 40.09
CA THR A 676 -4.04 -3.85 39.68
C THR A 676 -4.91 -2.59 39.55
N TYR A 677 -6.24 -2.70 39.53
CA TYR A 677 -7.17 -1.56 39.48
C TYR A 677 -7.63 -1.09 40.86
N TYR A 678 -7.34 -1.87 41.91
CA TYR A 678 -7.67 -1.50 43.29
C TYR A 678 -6.39 -1.00 43.94
N GLN A 679 -6.33 0.29 44.26
CA GLN A 679 -5.28 0.82 45.12
C GLN A 679 -5.53 0.32 46.55
N ASN A 680 -4.47 -0.13 47.23
CA ASN A 680 -4.45 -0.74 48.58
C ASN A 680 -5.19 -2.10 48.77
N PRO A 681 -4.46 -3.23 48.70
CA PRO A 681 -4.96 -4.56 49.11
C PRO A 681 -5.45 -4.66 50.56
N ARG A 682 -5.11 -3.67 51.41
CA ARG A 682 -5.37 -3.68 52.85
C ARG A 682 -6.79 -3.26 53.24
N GLU A 683 -7.50 -2.50 52.39
CA GLU A 683 -8.88 -2.10 52.68
C GLU A 683 -9.92 -3.16 52.30
N LEU A 684 -9.52 -4.19 51.54
CA LEU A 684 -10.38 -5.34 51.22
C LEU A 684 -10.55 -6.35 52.37
N HIS A 685 -9.88 -6.16 53.51
CA HIS A 685 -9.97 -7.03 54.69
C HIS A 685 -10.67 -6.41 55.90
N GLN A 686 -11.41 -5.32 55.75
CA GLN A 686 -12.24 -4.80 56.84
C GLN A 686 -13.68 -4.56 56.42
N THR A 687 -14.52 -5.58 56.69
CA THR A 687 -15.87 -5.40 57.25
C THR A 687 -16.35 -6.73 57.88
N GLY A 688 -16.18 -6.81 59.21
CA GLY A 688 -16.84 -7.71 60.18
C GLY A 688 -16.24 -9.12 60.33
N GLU A 689 -15.76 -9.63 61.48
CA GLU A 689 -15.65 -9.21 62.88
C GLU A 689 -14.47 -10.01 63.50
N ASN A 690 -13.81 -9.48 64.55
CA ASN A 690 -12.68 -10.13 65.23
C ASN A 690 -13.12 -10.78 66.58
N PRO A 691 -12.30 -11.66 67.17
CA PRO A 691 -12.72 -12.93 67.77
C PRO A 691 -13.07 -12.83 69.26
N GLN A 692 -14.06 -13.61 69.71
CA GLN A 692 -14.07 -14.14 71.07
C GLN A 692 -14.59 -15.58 71.11
N VAL A 693 -13.78 -16.42 71.73
CA VAL A 693 -14.05 -17.80 72.12
C VAL A 693 -15.18 -17.80 73.15
N THR A 694 -16.30 -18.44 72.84
CA THR A 694 -17.06 -19.27 73.79
C THR A 694 -17.91 -20.32 73.07
N ARG A 695 -17.89 -21.50 73.66
CA ARG A 695 -18.45 -22.78 73.26
C ARG A 695 -19.96 -22.81 73.51
N SER A 696 -20.79 -23.17 72.53
CA SER A 696 -21.86 -24.19 72.64
C SER A 696 -22.81 -24.25 71.42
N GLU A 697 -23.03 -25.50 70.98
CA GLU A 697 -24.28 -26.12 70.51
C GLU A 697 -24.94 -25.78 69.15
N ARG A 698 -24.77 -26.76 68.23
CA ARG A 698 -25.74 -27.43 67.34
C ARG A 698 -26.99 -26.67 66.84
N GLY A 699 -27.16 -26.67 65.51
CA GLY A 699 -28.48 -26.78 64.86
C GLY A 699 -28.62 -26.04 63.52
N PRO A 700 -29.05 -26.67 62.41
CA PRO A 700 -28.90 -26.14 61.05
C PRO A 700 -30.15 -25.42 60.52
N THR A 701 -29.99 -24.57 59.49
CA THR A 701 -30.78 -24.50 58.22
C THR A 701 -30.72 -23.10 57.59
N GLY A 702 -30.73 -23.06 56.24
CA GLY A 702 -31.38 -21.99 55.46
C GLY A 702 -30.49 -21.05 54.64
N SER A 703 -30.51 -21.20 53.30
CA SER A 703 -30.09 -20.18 52.32
C SER A 703 -31.06 -19.00 52.24
N PRO A 704 -30.60 -17.80 51.83
CA PRO A 704 -31.21 -17.05 50.72
C PRO A 704 -30.15 -16.34 49.83
N SER A 705 -30.27 -16.29 48.49
CA SER A 705 -31.16 -15.53 47.60
C SER A 705 -30.77 -14.05 47.36
N SER A 706 -30.37 -13.79 46.11
CA SER A 706 -30.59 -12.61 45.24
C SER A 706 -30.55 -11.19 45.83
N TYR A 707 -29.64 -10.34 45.30
CA TYR A 707 -29.73 -8.88 45.41
C TYR A 707 -29.83 -8.20 44.04
N ASN A 708 -30.90 -7.43 43.89
CA ASN A 708 -31.14 -6.42 42.85
C ASN A 708 -30.23 -5.21 43.06
N LEU A 709 -29.72 -4.62 41.96
CA LEU A 709 -29.07 -3.31 41.96
C LEU A 709 -29.90 -2.34 41.14
N ALA A 710 -30.39 -1.28 41.79
CA ALA A 710 -30.94 -0.08 41.19
C ALA A 710 -30.23 1.12 41.81
N ALA A 711 -29.52 1.88 40.95
CA ALA A 711 -29.19 3.31 41.00
C ALA A 711 -27.90 3.55 40.20
#